data_AF-A0A3S0EBI4-F1
#
_entry.id   AF-A0A3S0EBI4-F1
#
_cell.length_a   1.000
_cell.length_b   1.000
_cell.length_c   1.000
_cell.angle_alpha   90.00
_cell.angle_beta   90.00
_cell.angle_gamma   90.00
#
_symmetry.space_group_name_H-M   'P 1'
#
loop_
_entity.id
_entity.type
_entity.pdbx_description
1 polymer ?
#
loop_
_entity_poly.entity_id
_entity_poly.type
_entity_poly.pdbx_seq_one_letter_code
_entity_poly.pdbx_strand_id
1 'polypeptide(L)'
;MRLKNIRSRKGASMIVLITCIAFFIVLPLSLLGFEIGRYFLLITQVENVAGACALSGTGAIATIPSSASSGPGLQGLYNGCAQEAVFCLQLNSILGSAMSNNVQTICNNTLAPYVAPPTPPVGKANISISFLNQDGSWHQDLTTSGAVKMSVTISYTTKPIFSAPGLLMNLMPTETATASSTGGLPQLDVFLCFDLSGSMDDQTGVAYVNRYWDVTLGGGAGGVNYGFTANQNSNTPNTIYNQTPGIQINGTQVNALPPQNLAKCSTSLFFNEQVRCGAGSEAGQLPGGVVLVSGVPTPQPITYTGTAYGTQNPYISGSTPNPSWYNPGGASFTDMVVIPSTTTGGAYTFNAATWKATAVVECEQSRGNLANITVLNASNGGATYLNNNPYKTQLVAALGQTAQQYWAYAAQNTNPSYLALSAGQNFVSTMNLSTDARFGLSTFADYASSPTLNTIAGPNYLISGAFGTWYPSPYTPGGQPSGGTFPLPWVSLSDGTPGSYNNAFAALAPPTSSYDPTTTTTQAVPTGQTNIWDALNNAIQDVTANGRTTARKAIVLFTDGIPTPPPGTPATIPAGNTNAGLFALAATCNAPNIPIYTIGLAQNADPTLVTAENTLLSGISSAGGSGGTYFPTTSASQLNAAFQAIARSLVLLRAGG
;
A
#
# COMPACT_ATOMS: atom_id res chain seq x y z
N MET A 1 -83.92 -46.73 -60.34
CA MET A 1 -84.07 -45.70 -59.29
C MET A 1 -82.86 -45.78 -58.36
N ARG A 2 -82.02 -44.74 -58.28
CA ARG A 2 -80.87 -44.66 -57.37
C ARG A 2 -81.36 -44.38 -55.94
N LEU A 3 -81.08 -45.27 -55.00
CA LEU A 3 -81.31 -45.05 -53.56
C LEU A 3 -80.37 -43.96 -53.06
N LYS A 4 -80.95 -42.85 -52.58
CA LYS A 4 -80.25 -41.74 -51.92
C LYS A 4 -79.86 -42.23 -50.52
N ASN A 5 -78.56 -42.43 -50.26
CA ASN A 5 -78.04 -42.74 -48.93
C ASN A 5 -78.32 -41.58 -47.96
N ILE A 6 -79.27 -41.75 -47.05
CA ILE A 6 -79.55 -40.81 -45.96
C ILE A 6 -78.54 -41.09 -44.83
N ARG A 7 -77.67 -40.11 -44.52
CA ARG A 7 -76.66 -40.21 -43.46
C ARG A 7 -77.32 -40.32 -42.07
N SER A 8 -76.73 -41.14 -41.18
CA SER A 8 -77.18 -41.36 -39.79
C SER A 8 -77.18 -40.08 -38.94
N ARG A 9 -78.33 -39.75 -38.32
CA ARG A 9 -78.50 -38.56 -37.44
C ARG A 9 -77.55 -38.56 -36.23
N LYS A 10 -77.16 -39.74 -35.72
CA LYS A 10 -76.19 -39.86 -34.62
C LYS A 10 -74.77 -39.45 -35.05
N GLY A 11 -74.37 -39.79 -36.28
CA GLY A 11 -73.08 -39.37 -36.83
C GLY A 11 -73.02 -37.85 -37.05
N ALA A 12 -74.11 -37.24 -37.52
CA ALA A 12 -74.19 -35.78 -37.67
C ALA A 12 -74.10 -35.04 -36.32
N SER A 13 -74.77 -35.53 -35.28
CA SER A 13 -74.69 -34.96 -33.92
C SER A 13 -73.28 -35.03 -33.33
N MET A 14 -72.57 -36.15 -33.51
CA MET A 14 -71.20 -36.31 -33.01
C MET A 14 -70.22 -35.35 -33.73
N ILE A 15 -70.38 -35.17 -35.04
CA ILE A 15 -69.57 -34.23 -35.83
C ILE A 15 -69.81 -32.79 -35.35
N VAL A 16 -71.06 -32.39 -35.11
CA VAL A 16 -71.40 -31.05 -34.60
C VAL A 16 -70.78 -30.83 -33.21
N LEU A 17 -70.88 -31.81 -32.31
CA LEU A 17 -70.29 -31.71 -30.96
C LEU A 17 -68.76 -31.59 -31.00
N ILE A 18 -68.08 -32.43 -31.78
CA ILE A 18 -66.62 -32.37 -31.95
C ILE A 18 -66.19 -31.02 -32.55
N THR A 19 -66.94 -30.52 -33.53
CA THR A 19 -66.67 -29.21 -34.15
C THR A 19 -66.86 -28.08 -33.13
N CYS A 20 -67.92 -28.12 -32.31
CA CYS A 20 -68.12 -27.15 -31.23
C CYS A 20 -67.00 -27.19 -30.20
N ILE A 21 -66.58 -28.37 -29.73
CA ILE A 21 -65.48 -28.49 -28.76
C ILE A 21 -64.16 -28.00 -29.37
N ALA A 22 -63.88 -28.36 -30.62
CA ALA A 22 -62.67 -27.93 -31.31
C ALA A 22 -62.61 -26.39 -31.44
N PHE A 23 -63.72 -25.75 -31.81
CA PHE A 23 -63.76 -24.32 -32.10
C PHE A 23 -63.91 -23.44 -30.85
N PHE A 24 -64.69 -23.87 -29.85
CA PHE A 24 -65.01 -23.06 -28.68
C PHE A 24 -64.17 -23.39 -27.44
N ILE A 25 -63.49 -24.53 -27.41
CA ILE A 25 -62.67 -24.96 -26.25
C ILE A 25 -61.21 -25.12 -26.66
N VAL A 26 -60.92 -26.02 -27.59
CA VAL A 26 -59.53 -26.37 -27.93
C VAL A 26 -58.79 -25.20 -28.58
N LEU A 27 -59.42 -24.53 -29.55
CA LEU A 27 -58.83 -23.39 -30.24
C LEU A 27 -58.55 -22.21 -29.28
N PRO A 28 -59.51 -21.67 -28.51
CA PRO A 28 -59.26 -20.62 -27.52
C PRO A 28 -58.15 -20.95 -26.51
N LEU A 29 -58.14 -22.17 -25.95
CA LEU A 29 -57.12 -22.58 -25.00
C LEU A 29 -55.73 -22.70 -25.63
N SER A 30 -55.65 -23.17 -26.88
CA SER A 30 -54.38 -23.26 -27.62
C SER A 30 -53.82 -21.88 -27.95
N LEU A 31 -54.67 -20.94 -28.37
CA LEU A 31 -54.28 -19.56 -28.64
C LEU A 31 -53.82 -18.83 -27.37
N LEU A 32 -54.54 -19.04 -26.25
CA LEU A 32 -54.14 -18.51 -24.94
C LEU A 32 -52.78 -19.08 -24.50
N GLY A 33 -52.60 -20.40 -24.61
CA GLY A 33 -51.33 -21.06 -24.28
C GLY A 33 -50.16 -20.54 -25.12
N PHE A 34 -50.40 -20.26 -26.40
CA PHE A 34 -49.40 -19.64 -27.28
C PHE A 34 -49.02 -18.22 -26.82
N GLU A 35 -49.99 -17.35 -26.50
CA GLU A 35 -49.68 -15.98 -26.05
C GLU A 35 -48.97 -15.96 -24.70
N ILE A 36 -49.39 -16.82 -23.77
CA ILE A 36 -48.69 -16.99 -22.49
C ILE A 36 -47.24 -17.43 -22.72
N GLY A 37 -47.00 -18.42 -23.60
CA GLY A 37 -45.65 -18.86 -23.95
C GLY A 37 -44.81 -17.76 -24.58
N ARG A 38 -45.40 -16.94 -25.47
CA ARG A 38 -44.74 -15.79 -26.09
C ARG A 38 -44.42 -14.68 -25.09
N TYR A 39 -45.29 -14.44 -24.11
CA TYR A 39 -45.07 -13.47 -23.04
C TYR A 39 -43.94 -13.91 -22.09
N PHE A 40 -43.87 -15.20 -21.73
CA PHE A 40 -42.73 -15.71 -20.97
C PHE A 40 -41.41 -15.58 -21.73
N LEU A 41 -41.42 -15.88 -23.04
CA LEU A 41 -40.25 -15.70 -23.89
C LEU A 41 -39.84 -14.22 -23.98
N LEU A 42 -40.81 -13.31 -24.02
CA LEU A 42 -40.57 -11.87 -23.94
C LEU A 42 -39.85 -11.49 -22.64
N ILE A 43 -40.36 -11.92 -21.49
CA ILE A 43 -39.73 -11.63 -20.18
C ILE A 43 -38.28 -12.09 -20.17
N THR A 44 -38.03 -13.36 -20.52
CA THR A 44 -36.68 -13.93 -20.53
C THR A 44 -35.73 -13.21 -21.48
N GLN A 45 -36.21 -12.80 -22.67
CA GLN A 45 -35.37 -12.03 -23.59
C GLN A 45 -35.05 -10.64 -23.05
N VAL A 46 -36.02 -9.94 -22.45
CA VAL A 46 -35.78 -8.63 -21.83
C VAL A 46 -34.80 -8.75 -20.65
N GLU A 47 -34.91 -9.79 -19.82
CA GLU A 47 -33.96 -10.09 -18.74
C GLU A 47 -32.54 -10.35 -19.24
N ASN A 48 -32.38 -11.20 -20.26
CA ASN A 48 -31.07 -11.51 -20.84
C ASN A 48 -30.40 -10.28 -21.46
N VAL A 49 -31.18 -9.46 -22.18
CA VAL A 49 -30.67 -8.22 -22.78
C VAL A 49 -30.31 -7.20 -21.71
N ALA A 50 -31.13 -7.05 -20.66
CA ALA A 50 -30.81 -6.18 -19.52
C ALA A 50 -29.50 -6.61 -18.83
N GLY A 51 -29.30 -7.91 -18.64
CA GLY A 51 -28.05 -8.47 -18.11
C GLY A 51 -26.84 -8.18 -19.00
N ALA A 52 -26.98 -8.36 -20.32
CA ALA A 52 -25.91 -8.06 -21.28
C ALA A 52 -25.55 -6.56 -21.27
N CYS A 53 -26.55 -5.68 -21.24
CA CYS A 53 -26.33 -4.22 -21.20
C CYS A 53 -25.64 -3.80 -19.91
N ALA A 54 -26.09 -4.33 -18.76
CA ALA A 54 -25.49 -4.04 -17.47
C ALA A 54 -24.03 -4.52 -17.41
N LEU A 55 -23.73 -5.71 -17.96
CA LEU A 55 -22.37 -6.24 -18.04
C LEU A 55 -21.48 -5.39 -18.97
N SER A 56 -21.96 -5.03 -20.16
CA SER A 56 -21.22 -4.22 -21.13
C SER A 56 -20.87 -2.84 -20.56
N GLY A 57 -21.87 -2.16 -19.99
CA GLY A 57 -21.67 -0.85 -19.39
C GLY A 57 -20.78 -0.88 -18.14
N THR A 58 -20.88 -1.93 -17.32
CA THR A 58 -19.95 -2.12 -16.18
C THR A 58 -18.53 -2.44 -16.65
N GLY A 59 -18.39 -3.22 -17.73
CA GLY A 59 -17.09 -3.46 -18.37
C GLY A 59 -16.42 -2.16 -18.82
N ALA A 60 -17.20 -1.21 -19.35
CA ALA A 60 -16.70 0.12 -19.70
C ALA A 60 -16.26 0.93 -18.46
N ILE A 61 -16.96 0.80 -17.31
CA ILE A 61 -16.53 1.44 -16.04
C ILE A 61 -15.12 0.99 -15.66
N ALA A 62 -14.80 -0.29 -15.83
CA ALA A 62 -13.47 -0.84 -15.51
C ALA A 62 -12.33 -0.23 -16.35
N THR A 63 -12.64 0.45 -17.46
CA THR A 63 -11.66 1.06 -18.37
C THR A 63 -11.40 2.54 -18.06
N ILE A 64 -12.11 3.12 -17.10
CA ILE A 64 -11.89 4.51 -16.70
C ILE A 64 -10.47 4.64 -16.12
N PRO A 65 -9.63 5.53 -16.67
CA PRO A 65 -8.24 5.65 -16.25
C PRO A 65 -8.10 6.15 -14.82
N SER A 66 -7.09 5.65 -14.12
CA SER A 66 -6.79 5.98 -12.72
C SER A 66 -6.51 7.46 -12.45
N SER A 67 -6.02 8.16 -13.46
CA SER A 67 -5.75 9.60 -13.39
C SER A 67 -7.01 10.46 -13.44
N ALA A 68 -8.17 9.90 -13.79
CA ALA A 68 -9.44 10.63 -13.82
C ALA A 68 -10.09 10.60 -12.43
N SER A 69 -9.66 11.53 -11.57
CA SER A 69 -10.12 11.60 -10.17
C SER A 69 -11.35 12.50 -9.99
N SER A 70 -11.51 13.55 -10.80
CA SER A 70 -12.69 14.42 -10.76
C SER A 70 -12.82 15.34 -11.99
N GLY A 71 -14.01 15.93 -12.17
CA GLY A 71 -14.30 17.01 -13.11
C GLY A 71 -15.09 16.60 -14.36
N PRO A 72 -15.32 17.54 -15.29
CA PRO A 72 -16.17 17.32 -16.48
C PRO A 72 -15.69 16.20 -17.41
N GLY A 73 -14.37 15.93 -17.44
CA GLY A 73 -13.81 14.83 -18.20
C GLY A 73 -14.29 13.46 -17.71
N LEU A 74 -14.43 13.29 -16.39
CA LEU A 74 -14.93 12.05 -15.79
C LEU A 74 -16.42 11.83 -16.09
N GLN A 75 -17.21 12.91 -16.09
CA GLN A 75 -18.61 12.86 -16.52
C GLN A 75 -18.73 12.38 -17.98
N GLY A 76 -17.84 12.84 -18.87
CA GLY A 76 -17.77 12.36 -20.24
C GLY A 76 -17.51 10.85 -20.35
N LEU A 77 -16.64 10.31 -19.48
CA LEU A 77 -16.32 8.89 -19.43
C LEU A 77 -17.51 8.05 -18.91
N TYR A 78 -18.19 8.48 -17.84
CA TYR A 78 -19.40 7.81 -17.38
C TYR A 78 -20.53 7.85 -18.42
N ASN A 79 -20.70 8.97 -19.12
CA ASN A 79 -21.64 9.05 -20.24
C ASN A 79 -21.26 8.06 -21.35
N GLY A 80 -19.97 7.90 -21.64
CA GLY A 80 -19.47 6.87 -22.56
C GLY A 80 -19.83 5.45 -22.10
N CYS A 81 -19.70 5.14 -20.81
CA CYS A 81 -20.10 3.84 -20.26
C CYS A 81 -21.61 3.59 -20.41
N ALA A 82 -22.44 4.61 -20.22
CA ALA A 82 -23.88 4.51 -20.45
C ALA A 82 -24.21 4.30 -21.93
N GLN A 83 -23.48 4.95 -22.85
CA GLN A 83 -23.63 4.70 -24.29
C GLN A 83 -23.27 3.27 -24.68
N GLU A 84 -22.28 2.67 -24.04
CA GLU A 84 -21.91 1.27 -24.28
C GLU A 84 -23.05 0.30 -23.92
N ALA A 85 -23.76 0.55 -22.81
CA ALA A 85 -24.94 -0.23 -22.46
C ALA A 85 -26.09 -0.05 -23.48
N VAL A 86 -26.29 1.17 -23.99
CA VAL A 86 -27.28 1.45 -25.06
C VAL A 86 -26.89 0.75 -26.36
N PHE A 87 -25.60 0.78 -26.72
CA PHE A 87 -25.08 0.10 -27.91
C PHE A 87 -25.28 -1.41 -27.81
N CYS A 88 -25.03 -2.01 -26.64
CA CYS A 88 -25.33 -3.42 -26.38
C CYS A 88 -26.82 -3.74 -26.61
N LEU A 89 -27.74 -2.88 -26.15
CA LEU A 89 -29.17 -3.05 -26.43
C LEU A 89 -29.45 -3.01 -27.95
N GLN A 90 -28.88 -2.05 -28.67
CA GLN A 90 -29.08 -1.87 -30.11
C GLN A 90 -28.62 -3.08 -30.95
N LEU A 91 -27.62 -3.82 -30.48
CA LEU A 91 -27.13 -5.05 -31.11
C LEU A 91 -28.06 -6.26 -30.91
N ASN A 92 -29.01 -6.18 -29.98
CA ASN A 92 -29.92 -7.27 -29.64
C ASN A 92 -31.27 -7.17 -30.37
N SER A 93 -32.07 -8.23 -30.23
CA SER A 93 -33.44 -8.28 -30.71
C SER A 93 -34.38 -8.88 -29.66
N ILE A 94 -35.61 -8.38 -29.60
CA ILE A 94 -36.65 -8.85 -28.67
C ILE A 94 -37.84 -9.29 -29.52
N LEU A 95 -38.24 -10.55 -29.38
CA LEU A 95 -39.25 -11.23 -30.21
C LEU A 95 -39.00 -11.10 -31.73
N GLY A 96 -37.74 -11.04 -32.14
CA GLY A 96 -37.32 -10.87 -33.54
C GLY A 96 -37.33 -9.42 -34.05
N SER A 97 -37.76 -8.45 -33.24
CA SER A 97 -37.63 -7.02 -33.54
C SER A 97 -36.21 -6.55 -33.20
N ALA A 98 -35.46 -6.05 -34.18
CA ALA A 98 -34.14 -5.45 -33.94
C ALA A 98 -34.26 -4.15 -33.15
N MET A 99 -33.32 -3.91 -32.22
CA MET A 99 -33.35 -2.73 -31.35
C MET A 99 -32.62 -1.50 -31.92
N SER A 100 -31.88 -1.63 -33.02
CA SER A 100 -31.05 -0.56 -33.62
C SER A 100 -31.75 0.80 -33.85
N ASN A 101 -33.05 0.82 -34.13
CA ASN A 101 -33.86 2.04 -34.35
C ASN A 101 -35.08 2.15 -33.42
N ASN A 102 -35.15 1.29 -32.41
CA ASN A 102 -36.34 1.09 -31.58
C ASN A 102 -36.12 1.41 -30.10
N VAL A 103 -35.00 2.04 -29.76
CA VAL A 103 -34.63 2.40 -28.38
C VAL A 103 -34.88 3.89 -28.14
N GLN A 104 -35.59 4.20 -27.07
CA GLN A 104 -35.62 5.54 -26.49
C GLN A 104 -34.84 5.51 -25.17
N THR A 105 -33.77 6.29 -25.11
CA THR A 105 -32.85 6.34 -23.97
C THR A 105 -33.37 7.26 -22.88
N ILE A 106 -33.30 6.81 -21.63
CA ILE A 106 -33.61 7.61 -20.44
C ILE A 106 -32.44 7.47 -19.46
N CYS A 107 -31.54 8.44 -19.44
CA CYS A 107 -30.43 8.45 -18.48
C CYS A 107 -30.90 9.07 -17.15
N ASN A 108 -31.02 8.27 -16.09
CA ASN A 108 -31.58 8.69 -14.79
C ASN A 108 -30.50 8.85 -13.72
N ASN A 109 -29.41 9.56 -14.03
CA ASN A 109 -28.33 9.79 -13.05
C ASN A 109 -28.44 11.11 -12.28
N THR A 110 -29.36 12.00 -12.64
CA THR A 110 -29.43 13.35 -12.05
C THR A 110 -30.53 13.52 -10.99
N LEU A 111 -31.41 12.54 -10.78
CA LEU A 111 -32.53 12.66 -9.84
C LEU A 111 -32.78 11.32 -9.12
N ALA A 112 -32.66 11.34 -7.79
CA ALA A 112 -33.22 10.29 -6.93
C ALA A 112 -34.73 10.54 -6.72
N PRO A 113 -35.56 9.50 -6.55
CA PRO A 113 -35.26 8.07 -6.67
C PRO A 113 -35.44 7.54 -8.11
N TYR A 114 -34.85 6.38 -8.39
CA TYR A 114 -35.06 5.56 -9.59
C TYR A 114 -36.46 5.70 -10.18
N VAL A 115 -36.52 6.17 -11.43
CA VAL A 115 -37.75 6.22 -12.20
C VAL A 115 -37.73 5.00 -13.12
N ALA A 116 -38.65 4.05 -12.89
CA ALA A 116 -38.86 2.97 -13.85
C ALA A 116 -39.09 3.59 -15.24
N PRO A 117 -38.52 3.02 -16.32
CA PRO A 117 -38.75 3.56 -17.65
C PRO A 117 -40.27 3.63 -17.90
N PRO A 118 -40.80 4.75 -18.41
CA PRO A 118 -42.20 4.83 -18.80
C PRO A 118 -42.50 3.74 -19.83
N THR A 119 -43.75 3.31 -19.90
CA THR A 119 -44.19 2.30 -20.87
C THR A 119 -43.87 2.79 -22.30
N PRO A 120 -43.03 2.07 -23.07
CA PRO A 120 -42.68 2.47 -24.42
C PRO A 120 -43.86 2.26 -25.39
N PRO A 121 -43.85 2.93 -26.55
CA PRO A 121 -44.74 2.59 -27.66
C PRO A 121 -44.55 1.13 -28.12
N VAL A 122 -45.57 0.58 -28.78
CA VAL A 122 -45.51 -0.79 -29.33
C VAL A 122 -44.33 -0.95 -30.29
N GLY A 123 -43.54 -1.99 -30.10
CA GLY A 123 -42.34 -2.30 -30.87
C GLY A 123 -41.13 -1.46 -30.49
N LYS A 124 -41.20 -0.70 -29.39
CA LYS A 124 -40.11 0.12 -28.87
C LYS A 124 -39.68 -0.35 -27.48
N ALA A 125 -38.43 -0.06 -27.15
CA ALA A 125 -37.82 -0.30 -25.84
C ALA A 125 -37.41 1.03 -25.20
N ASN A 126 -37.60 1.14 -23.89
CA ASN A 126 -37.02 2.19 -23.06
C ASN A 126 -35.94 1.59 -22.17
N ILE A 127 -34.80 2.26 -22.09
CA ILE A 127 -33.67 1.87 -21.22
C ILE A 127 -33.42 2.96 -20.18
N SER A 128 -33.37 2.57 -18.90
CA SER A 128 -32.97 3.39 -17.77
C SER A 128 -31.63 2.90 -17.25
N ILE A 129 -30.64 3.80 -17.15
CA ILE A 129 -29.28 3.49 -16.69
C ILE A 129 -28.97 4.34 -15.47
N SER A 130 -28.39 3.70 -14.46
CA SER A 130 -27.94 4.38 -13.27
C SER A 130 -26.66 3.78 -12.69
N PHE A 131 -25.80 4.64 -12.15
CA PHE A 131 -24.55 4.25 -11.51
C PHE A 131 -24.72 4.07 -10.00
N LEU A 132 -24.06 3.05 -9.45
CA LEU A 132 -24.10 2.71 -8.04
C LEU A 132 -22.69 2.66 -7.45
N ASN A 133 -22.55 3.17 -6.23
CA ASN A 133 -21.36 3.04 -5.41
C ASN A 133 -21.20 1.59 -4.89
N GLN A 134 -20.08 1.33 -4.21
CA GLN A 134 -19.76 0.00 -3.69
C GLN A 134 -20.79 -0.55 -2.71
N ASP A 135 -21.35 0.32 -1.86
CA ASP A 135 -22.43 0.01 -0.91
C ASP A 135 -23.81 -0.20 -1.58
N GLY A 136 -23.91 0.02 -2.89
CA GLY A 136 -25.17 -0.03 -3.64
C GLY A 136 -25.99 1.26 -3.57
N SER A 137 -25.47 2.32 -2.95
CA SER A 137 -26.08 3.64 -2.98
C SER A 137 -25.94 4.29 -4.36
N TRP A 138 -26.79 5.27 -4.66
CA TRP A 138 -26.74 6.01 -5.91
C TRP A 138 -25.47 6.85 -6.02
N HIS A 139 -24.79 6.74 -7.15
CA HIS A 139 -23.70 7.62 -7.50
C HIS A 139 -24.25 8.88 -8.19
N GLN A 140 -24.56 9.90 -7.39
CA GLN A 140 -25.32 11.09 -7.83
C GLN A 140 -24.48 12.09 -8.65
N ASP A 141 -23.16 12.15 -8.44
CA ASP A 141 -22.28 13.11 -9.08
C ASP A 141 -21.27 12.42 -10.01
N LEU A 142 -21.58 12.41 -11.30
CA LEU A 142 -20.72 11.86 -12.35
C LEU A 142 -19.41 12.64 -12.56
N THR A 143 -19.21 13.77 -11.87
CA THR A 143 -17.92 14.46 -11.85
C THR A 143 -16.98 13.91 -10.78
N THR A 144 -17.42 12.96 -9.96
CA THR A 144 -16.61 12.29 -8.93
C THR A 144 -16.38 10.83 -9.27
N SER A 145 -15.24 10.28 -8.84
CA SER A 145 -14.97 8.84 -8.99
C SER A 145 -15.64 8.05 -7.86
N GLY A 146 -16.04 6.80 -8.12
CA GLY A 146 -16.56 5.90 -7.08
C GLY A 146 -17.68 4.95 -7.52
N ALA A 147 -18.26 5.14 -8.70
CA ALA A 147 -19.19 4.16 -9.24
C ALA A 147 -18.46 2.87 -9.62
N VAL A 148 -18.89 1.74 -9.04
CA VAL A 148 -18.33 0.39 -9.30
C VAL A 148 -19.39 -0.57 -9.86
N LYS A 149 -20.64 -0.12 -9.97
CA LYS A 149 -21.79 -0.91 -10.40
C LYS A 149 -22.66 -0.07 -11.35
N MET A 150 -23.31 -0.74 -12.28
CA MET A 150 -24.30 -0.16 -13.18
C MET A 150 -25.60 -0.95 -13.10
N SER A 151 -26.69 -0.26 -12.80
CA SER A 151 -28.03 -0.82 -12.90
C SER A 151 -28.67 -0.39 -14.21
N VAL A 152 -29.23 -1.36 -14.94
CA VAL A 152 -29.91 -1.17 -16.21
C VAL A 152 -31.30 -1.77 -16.11
N THR A 153 -32.32 -0.95 -16.38
CA THR A 153 -33.70 -1.42 -16.51
C THR A 153 -34.17 -1.20 -17.93
N ILE A 154 -34.75 -2.24 -18.51
CA ILE A 154 -35.31 -2.22 -19.86
C ILE A 154 -36.80 -2.53 -19.76
N SER A 155 -37.61 -1.72 -20.41
CA SER A 155 -39.03 -1.97 -20.66
C SER A 155 -39.25 -2.12 -22.16
N TYR A 156 -40.03 -3.11 -22.58
CA TYR A 156 -40.40 -3.33 -23.98
C TYR A 156 -41.89 -3.66 -24.10
N THR A 157 -42.55 -3.03 -25.07
CA THR A 157 -43.98 -3.20 -25.29
C THR A 157 -44.26 -3.84 -26.64
N THR A 158 -45.10 -4.87 -26.67
CA THR A 158 -45.53 -5.59 -27.87
C THR A 158 -47.05 -5.71 -27.93
N LYS A 159 -47.56 -6.19 -29.07
CA LYS A 159 -48.96 -6.59 -29.23
C LYS A 159 -49.07 -8.12 -29.25
N PRO A 160 -50.06 -8.72 -28.56
CA PRO A 160 -50.39 -10.14 -28.74
C PRO A 160 -50.71 -10.41 -30.21
N ILE A 161 -50.31 -11.56 -30.74
CA ILE A 161 -50.55 -11.92 -32.15
C ILE A 161 -52.05 -12.01 -32.45
N PHE A 162 -52.83 -12.50 -31.49
CA PHE A 162 -54.27 -12.70 -31.61
C PHE A 162 -55.11 -11.53 -31.06
N SER A 163 -54.50 -10.36 -30.81
CA SER A 163 -55.20 -9.13 -30.38
C SER A 163 -55.86 -8.33 -31.52
N ALA A 164 -55.91 -8.88 -32.73
CA ALA A 164 -56.43 -8.15 -33.89
C ALA A 164 -57.94 -7.86 -33.75
N PRO A 165 -58.42 -6.66 -34.16
CA PRO A 165 -59.85 -6.35 -34.20
C PRO A 165 -60.59 -7.36 -35.07
N GLY A 166 -61.58 -8.07 -34.50
CA GLY A 166 -62.40 -9.06 -35.21
C GLY A 166 -62.11 -10.52 -34.89
N LEU A 167 -61.07 -10.83 -34.10
CA LEU A 167 -60.90 -12.16 -33.49
C LEU A 167 -61.77 -12.27 -32.22
N LEU A 168 -62.28 -13.47 -31.95
CA LEU A 168 -63.23 -13.80 -30.87
C LEU A 168 -62.77 -13.41 -29.44
N MET A 169 -61.49 -13.08 -29.25
CA MET A 169 -60.88 -12.88 -27.95
C MET A 169 -59.92 -11.68 -27.97
N ASN A 170 -60.44 -10.47 -27.83
CA ASN A 170 -59.64 -9.26 -27.64
C ASN A 170 -59.08 -9.20 -26.21
N LEU A 171 -58.16 -10.12 -25.87
CA LEU A 171 -57.79 -10.42 -24.49
C LEU A 171 -56.92 -9.36 -23.83
N MET A 172 -56.08 -8.63 -24.58
CA MET A 172 -55.42 -7.38 -24.16
C MET A 172 -54.90 -6.61 -25.40
N PRO A 173 -54.92 -5.26 -25.41
CA PRO A 173 -54.44 -4.48 -26.55
C PRO A 173 -52.91 -4.40 -26.67
N THR A 174 -52.18 -4.61 -25.56
CA THR A 174 -50.71 -4.54 -25.49
C THR A 174 -50.17 -5.34 -24.30
N GLU A 175 -48.95 -5.84 -24.42
CA GLU A 175 -48.17 -6.49 -23.36
C GLU A 175 -46.87 -5.73 -23.15
N THR A 176 -46.49 -5.48 -21.90
CA THR A 176 -45.21 -4.82 -21.56
C THR A 176 -44.44 -5.69 -20.59
N ALA A 177 -43.20 -6.01 -20.94
CA ALA A 177 -42.26 -6.64 -20.03
C ALA A 177 -41.22 -5.62 -19.58
N THR A 178 -40.87 -5.67 -18.30
CA THR A 178 -39.80 -4.87 -17.71
C THR A 178 -38.86 -5.79 -16.95
N ALA A 179 -37.56 -5.64 -17.19
CA ALA A 179 -36.53 -6.33 -16.42
C ALA A 179 -35.46 -5.34 -15.98
N SER A 180 -34.87 -5.59 -14.82
CA SER A 180 -33.74 -4.86 -14.28
C SER A 180 -32.58 -5.81 -14.02
N SER A 181 -31.37 -5.39 -14.39
CA SER A 181 -30.15 -6.10 -14.06
C SER A 181 -29.11 -5.13 -13.53
N THR A 182 -28.25 -5.61 -12.64
CA THR A 182 -27.14 -4.83 -12.10
C THR A 182 -25.84 -5.57 -12.38
N GLY A 183 -24.97 -4.92 -13.15
CA GLY A 183 -23.59 -5.33 -13.34
C GLY A 183 -22.71 -4.67 -12.28
N GLY A 184 -21.64 -5.35 -11.88
CA GLY A 184 -20.67 -4.84 -10.91
C GLY A 184 -19.27 -5.27 -11.28
N LEU A 185 -18.29 -4.44 -10.93
CA LEU A 185 -16.89 -4.84 -10.98
C LEU A 185 -16.68 -6.07 -10.07
N PRO A 186 -15.72 -6.95 -10.38
CA PRO A 186 -15.43 -8.11 -9.55
C PRO A 186 -15.19 -7.68 -8.10
N GLN A 187 -15.89 -8.33 -7.16
CA GLN A 187 -15.68 -8.07 -5.74
C GLN A 187 -14.41 -8.77 -5.29
N LEU A 188 -13.51 -8.01 -4.69
CA LEU A 188 -12.22 -8.50 -4.26
C LEU A 188 -11.89 -7.98 -2.86
N ASP A 189 -11.44 -8.87 -1.98
CA ASP A 189 -10.89 -8.51 -0.68
C ASP A 189 -9.43 -8.97 -0.66
N VAL A 190 -8.52 -8.01 -0.66
CA VAL A 190 -7.07 -8.27 -0.67
C VAL A 190 -6.48 -7.85 0.66
N PHE A 191 -5.71 -8.74 1.28
CA PHE A 191 -4.96 -8.42 2.48
C PHE A 191 -3.47 -8.40 2.17
N LEU A 192 -2.80 -7.28 2.46
CA LEU A 192 -1.38 -7.12 2.25
C LEU A 192 -0.63 -7.37 3.56
N CYS A 193 0.31 -8.32 3.55
CA CYS A 193 1.33 -8.46 4.57
C CYS A 193 2.60 -7.77 4.05
N PHE A 194 3.00 -6.67 4.68
CA PHE A 194 4.05 -5.81 4.15
C PHE A 194 5.23 -5.71 5.12
N ASP A 195 6.40 -6.13 4.67
CA ASP A 195 7.62 -6.12 5.49
C ASP A 195 8.15 -4.70 5.73
N LEU A 196 8.44 -4.39 6.98
CA LEU A 196 9.12 -3.20 7.47
C LEU A 196 10.28 -3.59 8.40
N SER A 197 10.87 -4.77 8.23
CA SER A 197 12.08 -5.18 8.93
C SER A 197 13.26 -4.27 8.61
N GLY A 198 14.30 -4.27 9.46
CA GLY A 198 15.48 -3.42 9.24
C GLY A 198 16.20 -3.68 7.90
N SER A 199 16.09 -4.91 7.36
CA SER A 199 16.67 -5.26 6.06
C SER A 199 16.08 -4.45 4.90
N MET A 200 14.85 -3.94 5.04
CA MET A 200 14.18 -3.10 4.04
C MET A 200 14.86 -1.74 3.79
N ASP A 201 15.98 -1.46 4.45
CA ASP A 201 16.82 -0.28 4.25
C ASP A 201 18.31 -0.63 3.95
N ASP A 202 18.62 -1.92 3.81
CA ASP A 202 19.98 -2.44 3.69
C ASP A 202 20.73 -1.89 2.49
N GLN A 203 20.01 -1.58 1.42
CA GLN A 203 20.58 -1.04 0.20
C GLN A 203 20.72 0.49 0.24
N THR A 204 20.37 1.18 1.32
CA THR A 204 20.51 2.63 1.38
C THR A 204 21.97 3.05 1.44
N GLY A 205 22.37 3.93 0.52
CA GLY A 205 23.69 4.52 0.49
C GLY A 205 23.88 5.50 1.66
N VAL A 206 24.76 5.17 2.59
CA VAL A 206 25.02 5.99 3.79
C VAL A 206 26.49 6.34 3.96
N ALA A 207 26.82 7.30 4.81
CA ALA A 207 28.12 7.35 5.46
C ALA A 207 27.98 7.41 6.96
N TYR A 208 28.89 6.69 7.62
CA TYR A 208 29.14 6.84 9.04
C TYR A 208 30.16 7.95 9.29
N VAL A 209 29.71 8.97 10.00
CA VAL A 209 30.46 10.20 10.29
C VAL A 209 30.81 10.23 11.77
N ASN A 210 32.07 10.58 12.04
CA ASN A 210 32.62 10.75 13.37
C ASN A 210 32.86 12.23 13.56
N ARG A 211 31.91 12.93 14.18
CA ARG A 211 32.05 14.33 14.52
C ARG A 211 32.73 14.44 15.88
N TYR A 212 33.93 15.03 15.93
CA TYR A 212 34.71 15.13 17.17
C TYR A 212 35.40 16.49 17.30
N TRP A 213 35.90 16.79 18.50
CA TRP A 213 36.67 18.00 18.76
C TRP A 213 38.16 17.77 18.55
N ASP A 214 38.76 18.49 17.61
CA ASP A 214 40.17 18.42 17.26
C ASP A 214 40.94 19.67 17.74
N VAL A 215 41.76 19.55 18.78
CA VAL A 215 42.58 20.59 19.39
C VAL A 215 43.78 21.01 18.56
N THR A 216 44.13 20.23 17.53
CA THR A 216 45.23 20.57 16.63
C THR A 216 44.81 21.63 15.61
N LEU A 217 43.50 21.82 15.40
CA LEU A 217 42.96 22.84 14.52
C LEU A 217 43.14 24.25 15.09
N GLY A 218 43.23 25.25 14.19
CA GLY A 218 43.28 26.65 14.57
C GLY A 218 44.52 27.07 15.36
N GLY A 219 45.66 26.40 15.14
CA GLY A 219 46.91 26.72 15.84
C GLY A 219 46.90 26.36 17.33
N GLY A 220 46.10 25.36 17.74
CA GLY A 220 45.98 24.91 19.14
C GLY A 220 44.72 25.40 19.85
N ALA A 221 43.89 26.23 19.21
CA ALA A 221 42.61 26.69 19.75
C ALA A 221 41.53 25.59 19.73
N GLY A 222 41.70 24.60 18.87
CA GLY A 222 40.76 23.52 18.63
C GLY A 222 39.54 23.89 17.81
N GLY A 223 38.89 22.88 17.24
CA GLY A 223 37.67 23.02 16.45
C GLY A 223 37.01 21.68 16.16
N VAL A 224 35.77 21.70 15.67
CA VAL A 224 35.11 20.45 15.25
C VAL A 224 35.75 19.94 13.97
N ASN A 225 36.01 18.64 13.94
CA ASN A 225 36.49 17.91 12.77
C ASN A 225 35.62 16.67 12.54
N TYR A 226 35.74 16.10 11.33
CA TYR A 226 34.99 14.94 10.90
C TYR A 226 35.93 13.83 10.48
N GLY A 227 35.78 12.70 11.15
CA GLY A 227 36.27 11.40 10.70
C GLY A 227 35.16 10.67 9.95
N PHE A 228 35.54 9.65 9.20
CA PHE A 228 34.58 8.76 8.55
C PHE A 228 34.98 7.34 8.89
N THR A 229 34.02 6.56 9.34
CA THR A 229 34.27 5.16 9.68
C THR A 229 34.41 4.39 8.38
N ALA A 230 35.63 3.92 8.10
CA ALA A 230 35.87 2.98 7.02
C ALA A 230 35.45 1.58 7.51
N ASN A 231 34.47 0.94 6.88
CA ASN A 231 34.33 -0.51 7.03
C ASN A 231 34.99 -1.23 5.86
N GLN A 232 36.28 -1.53 6.08
CA GLN A 232 37.00 -2.75 5.72
C GLN A 232 36.93 -3.27 4.27
N ASN A 233 37.20 -2.39 3.29
CA ASN A 233 38.14 -2.65 2.16
C ASN A 233 38.27 -1.47 1.19
N SER A 234 37.46 -0.41 1.32
CA SER A 234 37.63 0.82 0.53
C SER A 234 37.26 2.07 1.34
N ASN A 235 38.01 3.16 1.16
CA ASN A 235 37.75 4.47 1.76
C ASN A 235 36.53 5.18 1.12
N THR A 236 35.44 4.47 0.87
CA THR A 236 34.27 4.94 0.11
C THR A 236 32.97 4.58 0.85
N PRO A 237 31.97 5.49 0.89
CA PRO A 237 30.61 5.16 1.30
C PRO A 237 30.10 3.95 0.54
N ASN A 238 29.16 3.26 1.17
CA ASN A 238 28.53 2.06 0.66
C ASN A 238 27.11 1.95 1.23
N THR A 239 26.43 0.84 1.02
CA THR A 239 25.11 0.60 1.59
C THR A 239 25.18 0.30 3.09
N ILE A 240 24.05 0.40 3.82
CA ILE A 240 23.97 -0.02 5.23
C ILE A 240 24.45 -1.48 5.39
N TYR A 241 24.04 -2.35 4.47
CA TYR A 241 24.45 -3.76 4.44
C TYR A 241 25.96 -3.95 4.25
N ASN A 242 26.62 -3.16 3.41
CA ASN A 242 28.05 -3.34 3.23
C ASN A 242 28.89 -2.68 4.32
N GLN A 243 28.31 -1.75 5.09
CA GLN A 243 29.03 -1.01 6.12
C GLN A 243 28.80 -1.51 7.55
N THR A 244 27.80 -2.35 7.84
CA THR A 244 27.59 -2.83 9.22
C THR A 244 28.41 -4.11 9.47
N PRO A 245 29.35 -4.15 10.43
CA PRO A 245 30.15 -5.35 10.68
C PRO A 245 29.30 -6.51 11.21
N GLY A 246 29.59 -7.73 10.76
CA GLY A 246 28.99 -8.95 11.32
C GLY A 246 27.52 -9.18 10.93
N ILE A 247 27.03 -8.51 9.89
CA ILE A 247 25.70 -8.77 9.33
C ILE A 247 25.62 -10.25 8.94
N GLN A 248 24.59 -10.90 9.47
CA GLN A 248 24.21 -12.24 9.09
C GLN A 248 23.43 -12.20 7.77
N ILE A 249 23.19 -13.36 7.17
CA ILE A 249 22.35 -13.55 5.96
C ILE A 249 20.99 -12.80 6.07
N ASN A 250 20.55 -12.48 7.29
CA ASN A 250 19.25 -11.92 7.63
C ASN A 250 19.13 -10.38 7.60
N GLY A 251 20.15 -9.66 7.11
CA GLY A 251 20.11 -8.19 6.96
C GLY A 251 20.42 -7.38 8.23
N THR A 252 20.37 -6.06 8.13
CA THR A 252 20.74 -5.17 9.24
C THR A 252 19.55 -4.82 10.15
N GLN A 253 19.82 -4.49 11.41
CA GLN A 253 18.82 -4.01 12.38
C GLN A 253 18.87 -2.47 12.51
N VAL A 254 19.43 -1.79 11.51
CA VAL A 254 19.67 -0.35 11.48
C VAL A 254 18.93 0.24 10.28
N ASN A 255 18.27 1.39 10.46
CA ASN A 255 17.63 2.10 9.36
C ASN A 255 18.14 3.53 9.22
N ALA A 256 18.10 4.03 7.98
CA ALA A 256 18.54 5.34 7.54
C ALA A 256 17.63 6.48 8.00
N LEU A 257 16.52 6.21 8.68
CA LEU A 257 15.58 7.21 9.16
C LEU A 257 15.54 7.29 10.69
N PRO A 258 15.10 8.42 11.26
CA PRO A 258 14.83 8.50 12.68
C PRO A 258 13.72 7.52 13.07
N PRO A 259 13.71 7.00 14.31
CA PRO A 259 14.53 7.38 15.46
C PRO A 259 15.93 6.73 15.56
N GLN A 260 16.28 5.76 14.71
CA GLN A 260 17.60 5.11 14.78
C GLN A 260 18.71 5.90 14.08
N ASN A 261 18.37 6.66 13.04
CA ASN A 261 19.31 7.59 12.43
C ASN A 261 19.74 8.64 13.47
N LEU A 262 21.06 8.82 13.65
CA LEU A 262 21.72 9.72 14.60
C LEU A 262 21.79 9.25 16.07
N ALA A 263 21.55 7.98 16.36
CA ALA A 263 21.75 7.42 17.69
C ALA A 263 23.24 7.11 17.98
N LYS A 264 23.81 7.77 19.00
CA LYS A 264 25.20 7.69 19.47
C LYS A 264 25.75 6.25 19.61
N CYS A 265 26.81 5.90 18.87
CA CYS A 265 27.52 4.61 18.97
C CYS A 265 29.03 4.76 19.25
N SER A 266 29.41 5.29 20.43
CA SER A 266 30.83 5.35 20.85
C SER A 266 31.02 5.27 22.38
N THR A 267 32.05 4.54 22.81
CA THR A 267 32.46 4.29 24.21
C THR A 267 33.49 5.27 24.77
N SER A 268 33.92 6.29 24.02
CA SER A 268 34.81 7.32 24.56
C SER A 268 34.69 8.65 23.79
N LEU A 269 34.41 9.71 24.57
CA LEU A 269 34.39 11.15 24.24
C LEU A 269 33.14 11.74 23.59
N PHE A 270 32.79 12.91 24.12
CA PHE A 270 31.52 13.60 23.94
C PHE A 270 31.65 14.75 22.94
N PHE A 271 30.66 14.88 22.07
CA PHE A 271 30.15 16.17 21.63
C PHE A 271 28.74 16.30 22.20
N ASN A 272 28.54 17.18 23.19
CA ASN A 272 27.21 17.52 23.70
C ASN A 272 26.74 18.73 22.88
N GLU A 273 25.63 18.65 22.15
CA GLU A 273 25.00 19.84 21.54
C GLU A 273 24.04 20.47 22.55
N GLN A 274 24.38 21.64 23.07
CA GLN A 274 23.37 22.55 23.60
C GLN A 274 23.21 23.68 22.60
N VAL A 275 22.13 23.63 21.81
CA VAL A 275 21.62 24.82 21.14
C VAL A 275 21.10 25.76 22.24
N ARG A 276 21.85 26.81 22.58
CA ARG A 276 21.26 27.94 23.32
C ARG A 276 20.36 28.70 22.33
N CYS A 277 19.11 28.28 22.21
CA CYS A 277 18.07 29.21 21.80
C CYS A 277 17.94 30.27 22.89
N GLY A 278 18.28 31.51 22.55
CA GLY A 278 18.00 32.66 23.40
C GLY A 278 16.50 32.65 23.75
N ALA A 279 16.19 32.93 25.01
CA ALA A 279 14.82 33.00 25.48
C ALA A 279 14.02 34.00 24.64
N GLY A 280 13.08 33.50 23.83
CA GLY A 280 12.14 34.32 23.07
C GLY A 280 11.86 33.78 21.68
N SER A 281 10.78 32.99 21.59
CA SER A 281 9.93 32.77 20.40
C SER A 281 10.50 32.07 19.16
N GLU A 282 9.87 30.90 18.89
CA GLU A 282 9.59 30.23 17.61
C GLU A 282 10.41 28.98 17.18
N ALA A 283 9.64 27.89 17.07
CA ALA A 283 9.75 26.71 16.19
C ALA A 283 10.83 25.63 16.42
N GLY A 284 10.36 24.42 16.78
CA GLY A 284 10.93 23.15 16.32
C GLY A 284 12.04 22.53 17.16
N GLN A 285 11.74 22.08 18.39
CA GLN A 285 12.64 21.18 19.12
C GLN A 285 12.49 19.73 18.60
N LEU A 286 13.46 19.27 17.83
CA LEU A 286 13.82 17.85 17.67
C LEU A 286 14.64 17.39 18.90
N PRO A 287 14.64 16.08 19.26
CA PRO A 287 14.80 15.63 20.64
C PRO A 287 16.24 15.68 21.15
N GLY A 288 16.52 16.70 21.97
CA GLY A 288 17.67 16.78 22.88
C GLY A 288 17.18 17.10 24.29
N GLY A 289 16.40 16.18 24.89
CA GLY A 289 15.84 16.34 26.22
C GLY A 289 16.89 16.11 27.31
N VAL A 290 17.26 17.17 28.03
CA VAL A 290 18.12 17.15 29.21
C VAL A 290 17.42 16.39 30.36
N VAL A 291 18.07 15.35 30.91
CA VAL A 291 17.69 14.77 32.21
C VAL A 291 18.76 15.11 33.24
N LEU A 292 18.39 15.91 34.23
CA LEU A 292 19.12 16.04 35.49
C LEU A 292 18.85 14.78 36.32
N VAL A 293 19.85 13.92 36.52
CA VAL A 293 19.73 12.77 37.44
C VAL A 293 20.33 13.13 38.80
N SER A 294 19.46 13.24 39.80
CA SER A 294 19.81 13.27 41.22
C SER A 294 20.04 11.84 41.72
N GLY A 295 21.16 11.59 42.40
CA GLY A 295 21.28 10.43 43.31
C GLY A 295 22.43 9.44 43.13
N VAL A 296 23.52 9.73 42.41
CA VAL A 296 24.69 8.81 42.33
C VAL A 296 25.91 9.40 43.07
N PRO A 297 26.66 8.63 43.90
CA PRO A 297 27.77 9.13 44.69
C PRO A 297 29.01 9.49 43.85
N THR A 298 29.65 10.58 44.25
CA THR A 298 30.65 11.43 43.57
C THR A 298 32.00 10.79 43.19
N PRO A 299 32.47 10.96 41.94
CA PRO A 299 33.72 11.65 41.63
C PRO A 299 33.51 13.16 41.80
N GLN A 300 34.52 13.86 42.32
CA GLN A 300 34.45 15.25 42.77
C GLN A 300 33.72 16.22 41.81
N PRO A 301 32.77 17.03 42.31
CA PRO A 301 32.03 17.99 41.49
C PRO A 301 32.93 19.15 41.06
N ILE A 302 33.04 19.38 39.76
CA ILE A 302 33.45 20.68 39.23
C ILE A 302 32.23 21.60 39.34
N THR A 303 32.22 22.46 40.36
CA THR A 303 31.23 23.52 40.53
C THR A 303 31.50 24.62 39.49
N TYR A 304 30.66 24.70 38.46
CA TYR A 304 30.68 25.79 37.49
C TYR A 304 30.00 27.04 38.06
N THR A 305 30.76 27.90 38.72
CA THR A 305 30.37 29.27 39.07
C THR A 305 31.10 30.24 38.13
N GLY A 306 30.47 30.59 37.01
CA GLY A 306 31.01 31.57 36.07
C GLY A 306 30.10 31.78 34.86
N THR A 307 29.65 33.01 34.68
CA THR A 307 28.89 33.50 33.53
C THR A 307 29.74 33.45 32.25
N ALA A 308 29.08 33.16 31.12
CA ALA A 308 29.60 32.99 29.74
C ALA A 308 30.25 31.62 29.42
N TYR A 309 29.42 30.71 28.89
CA TYR A 309 29.88 29.55 28.13
C TYR A 309 30.45 30.03 26.79
N GLY A 310 31.78 29.91 26.60
CA GLY A 310 32.41 30.32 25.34
C GLY A 310 33.93 30.20 25.20
N THR A 311 34.68 29.74 26.21
CA THR A 311 36.16 29.81 26.12
C THR A 311 36.94 28.62 26.67
N GLN A 312 36.32 27.55 27.18
CA GLN A 312 37.08 26.40 27.66
C GLN A 312 37.01 25.22 26.72
N ASN A 313 38.09 25.11 25.95
CA ASN A 313 38.76 23.86 25.59
C ASN A 313 38.48 22.76 26.67
N PRO A 314 38.13 21.51 26.34
CA PRO A 314 37.89 20.44 27.33
C PRO A 314 39.13 20.06 28.20
N TYR A 315 40.18 20.88 28.16
CA TYR A 315 41.34 20.80 29.03
C TYR A 315 40.96 21.21 30.44
N ILE A 316 40.89 20.21 31.31
CA ILE A 316 41.26 20.40 32.70
C ILE A 316 42.70 20.93 32.68
N SER A 317 42.89 22.16 33.15
CA SER A 317 44.21 22.78 33.26
C SER A 317 45.13 21.90 34.12
N GLY A 318 46.12 21.26 33.52
CA GLY A 318 47.22 20.58 34.24
C GLY A 318 47.52 19.14 33.85
N SER A 319 46.70 18.47 33.04
CA SER A 319 47.04 17.13 32.52
C SER A 319 47.72 17.22 31.15
N THR A 320 48.87 16.55 31.02
CA THR A 320 49.54 16.35 29.73
C THR A 320 48.56 15.74 28.73
N PRO A 321 48.53 16.20 27.47
CA PRO A 321 47.61 15.70 26.46
C PRO A 321 47.84 14.20 26.29
N ASN A 322 46.85 13.38 26.62
CA ASN A 322 46.87 11.98 26.25
C ASN A 322 46.41 11.90 24.77
N PRO A 323 47.28 11.55 23.81
CA PRO A 323 46.96 11.57 22.38
C PRO A 323 45.94 10.51 21.97
N SER A 324 45.59 9.57 22.86
CA SER A 324 44.64 8.49 22.57
C SER A 324 43.17 8.92 22.53
N TRP A 325 42.88 10.19 22.82
CA TRP A 325 41.52 10.77 22.89
C TRP A 325 41.15 11.50 21.58
N TYR A 326 41.98 11.40 20.53
CA TYR A 326 42.07 12.42 19.48
C TYR A 326 41.58 12.04 18.08
N ASN A 327 41.25 10.78 17.89
CA ASN A 327 40.58 10.25 16.71
C ASN A 327 40.19 8.86 17.18
N PRO A 328 38.90 8.52 17.35
CA PRO A 328 38.55 7.14 17.64
C PRO A 328 38.89 6.37 16.37
N GLY A 329 40.13 5.90 16.25
CA GLY A 329 40.64 5.09 15.14
C GLY A 329 40.06 3.69 15.16
N GLY A 330 38.76 3.58 15.39
CA GLY A 330 38.00 2.35 15.56
C GLY A 330 36.60 2.50 14.96
N ALA A 331 35.88 1.38 14.93
CA ALA A 331 34.60 1.16 14.26
C ALA A 331 33.39 1.91 14.87
N SER A 332 33.58 3.08 15.48
CA SER A 332 32.51 3.89 16.08
C SER A 332 32.08 5.02 15.16
N PHE A 333 30.84 5.50 15.33
CA PHE A 333 30.32 6.70 14.66
C PHE A 333 29.38 7.54 15.51
N THR A 334 29.30 8.83 15.20
CA THR A 334 28.38 9.78 15.86
C THR A 334 27.09 9.97 15.08
N ASP A 335 27.18 9.91 13.75
CA ASP A 335 26.07 10.18 12.84
C ASP A 335 26.09 9.19 11.68
N MET A 336 24.91 8.77 11.22
CA MET A 336 24.73 8.10 9.94
C MET A 336 24.01 9.09 9.02
N VAL A 337 24.50 9.31 7.80
CA VAL A 337 23.82 10.21 6.88
C VAL A 337 23.58 9.56 5.54
N VAL A 338 22.42 9.79 4.94
CA VAL A 338 22.09 9.32 3.60
C VAL A 338 22.87 10.18 2.61
N ILE A 339 23.62 9.54 1.72
CA ILE A 339 24.42 10.24 0.71
C ILE A 339 23.84 9.97 -0.67
N PRO A 340 23.75 10.99 -1.56
CA PRO A 340 23.34 10.80 -2.93
C PRO A 340 24.20 9.73 -3.59
N SER A 341 23.55 8.71 -4.11
CA SER A 341 24.20 7.60 -4.76
C SER A 341 23.50 7.31 -6.08
N THR A 342 24.27 7.00 -7.11
CA THR A 342 23.71 6.58 -8.40
C THR A 342 23.85 5.07 -8.50
N THR A 343 22.75 4.38 -8.81
CA THR A 343 22.78 2.95 -9.09
C THR A 343 23.21 2.74 -10.55
N THR A 344 24.40 2.19 -10.75
CA THR A 344 24.84 1.71 -12.08
C THR A 344 25.13 0.22 -11.97
N GLY A 345 24.31 -0.62 -12.60
CA GLY A 345 24.51 -2.08 -12.60
C GLY A 345 24.38 -2.75 -11.22
N GLY A 346 23.56 -2.20 -10.32
CA GLY A 346 23.35 -2.74 -8.96
C GLY A 346 24.42 -2.35 -7.94
N ALA A 347 25.49 -1.65 -8.36
CA ALA A 347 26.47 -1.07 -7.46
C ALA A 347 26.19 0.43 -7.27
N TYR A 348 26.16 0.86 -6.01
CA TYR A 348 26.11 2.28 -5.68
C TYR A 348 27.44 2.94 -6.00
N THR A 349 27.41 3.87 -6.95
CA THR A 349 28.58 4.65 -7.31
C THR A 349 28.46 6.02 -6.66
N PHE A 350 29.34 6.25 -5.67
CA PHE A 350 29.50 7.55 -5.02
C PHE A 350 30.54 8.37 -5.78
N ASN A 351 30.38 9.69 -5.79
CA ASN A 351 31.44 10.57 -6.25
C ASN A 351 32.59 10.55 -5.22
N ALA A 352 33.62 9.75 -5.51
CA ALA A 352 34.79 9.57 -4.64
C ALA A 352 35.49 10.90 -4.29
N ALA A 353 35.37 11.93 -5.13
CA ALA A 353 36.03 13.22 -4.93
C ALA A 353 35.27 14.13 -3.94
N THR A 354 33.95 14.01 -3.82
CA THR A 354 33.12 14.99 -3.09
C THR A 354 32.32 14.40 -1.93
N TRP A 355 32.18 13.07 -1.84
CA TRP A 355 31.27 12.44 -0.87
C TRP A 355 31.53 12.84 0.58
N LYS A 356 32.79 13.08 0.98
CA LYS A 356 33.14 13.51 2.35
C LYS A 356 32.56 14.87 2.67
N ALA A 357 32.66 15.79 1.71
CA ALA A 357 32.12 17.13 1.87
C ALA A 357 30.58 17.10 1.89
N THR A 358 29.98 16.25 1.05
CA THR A 358 28.52 16.00 1.09
C THR A 358 28.11 15.45 2.45
N ALA A 359 28.74 14.37 2.94
CA ALA A 359 28.44 13.77 4.23
C ALA A 359 28.50 14.76 5.40
N VAL A 360 29.44 15.70 5.38
CA VAL A 360 29.56 16.76 6.39
C VAL A 360 28.40 17.75 6.31
N VAL A 361 28.02 18.16 5.10
CA VAL A 361 26.85 19.03 4.89
C VAL A 361 25.58 18.32 5.36
N GLU A 362 25.34 17.07 4.95
CA GLU A 362 24.17 16.30 5.37
C GLU A 362 24.14 16.08 6.89
N CYS A 363 25.30 15.89 7.53
CA CYS A 363 25.42 15.74 8.99
C CYS A 363 25.03 17.03 9.72
N GLU A 364 25.51 18.19 9.28
CA GLU A 364 25.11 19.46 9.87
C GLU A 364 23.67 19.85 9.52
N GLN A 365 23.19 19.46 8.34
CA GLN A 365 21.82 19.70 7.91
C GLN A 365 20.84 18.89 8.75
N SER A 366 21.10 17.59 8.96
CA SER A 366 20.24 16.71 9.76
C SER A 366 20.06 17.18 11.20
N ARG A 367 21.11 17.82 11.74
CA ARG A 367 21.13 18.47 13.06
C ARG A 367 20.48 19.87 13.09
N GLY A 368 20.16 20.43 11.93
CA GLY A 368 19.56 21.77 11.79
C GLY A 368 20.56 22.92 11.91
N ASN A 369 21.87 22.63 11.92
CA ASN A 369 22.92 23.64 12.12
C ASN A 369 23.07 24.58 10.91
N LEU A 370 22.57 24.19 9.72
CA LEU A 370 22.71 24.96 8.48
C LEU A 370 21.58 25.97 8.21
N ALA A 371 20.62 26.14 9.13
CA ALA A 371 19.48 27.03 8.92
C ALA A 371 19.90 28.48 8.60
N ASN A 372 20.95 28.98 9.25
CA ASN A 372 21.60 30.26 8.93
C ASN A 372 22.98 30.35 9.59
N ILE A 373 23.75 31.38 9.23
CA ILE A 373 25.11 31.58 9.75
C ILE A 373 25.14 31.76 11.27
N THR A 374 24.10 32.34 11.87
CA THR A 374 24.01 32.53 13.33
C THR A 374 23.83 31.21 14.04
N VAL A 375 22.96 30.33 13.54
CA VAL A 375 22.75 28.97 14.07
C VAL A 375 24.02 28.13 13.89
N LEU A 376 24.66 28.19 12.72
CA LEU A 376 25.91 27.47 12.47
C LEU A 376 27.03 27.93 13.41
N ASN A 377 27.16 29.25 13.64
CA ASN A 377 28.10 29.81 14.60
C ASN A 377 27.72 29.50 16.07
N ALA A 378 26.45 29.27 16.37
CA ALA A 378 25.95 28.96 17.71
C ALA A 378 25.97 27.46 18.03
N SER A 379 26.06 26.59 17.02
CA SER A 379 26.41 25.17 17.21
C SER A 379 27.73 25.08 17.98
N ASN A 380 27.95 24.01 18.76
CA ASN A 380 29.00 23.93 19.81
C ASN A 380 30.48 23.94 19.32
N GLY A 381 30.79 24.68 18.26
CA GLY A 381 32.14 25.09 17.84
C GLY A 381 32.37 26.59 17.62
N GLY A 382 31.35 27.47 17.66
CA GLY A 382 31.56 28.92 17.57
C GLY A 382 32.00 29.44 16.18
N ALA A 383 32.24 30.76 16.05
CA ALA A 383 32.83 31.34 14.83
C ALA A 383 34.27 30.83 14.55
N THR A 384 34.96 30.38 15.60
CA THR A 384 36.30 29.77 15.53
C THR A 384 36.30 28.41 14.83
N TYR A 385 35.21 27.64 14.94
CA TYR A 385 34.99 26.38 14.24
C TYR A 385 34.96 26.57 12.73
N LEU A 386 34.12 27.47 12.23
CA LEU A 386 33.98 27.72 10.79
C LEU A 386 35.30 28.18 10.15
N ASN A 387 36.10 28.97 10.87
CA ASN A 387 37.35 29.48 10.31
C ASN A 387 38.45 28.43 10.15
N ASN A 388 38.40 27.35 10.92
CA ASN A 388 39.42 26.31 10.96
C ASN A 388 38.94 24.94 10.45
N ASN A 389 37.66 24.82 10.09
CA ASN A 389 37.09 23.59 9.55
C ASN A 389 37.49 23.39 8.08
N PRO A 390 38.07 22.23 7.69
CA PRO A 390 38.44 21.95 6.30
C PRO A 390 37.25 21.94 5.32
N TYR A 391 36.02 21.81 5.81
CA TYR A 391 34.78 21.80 5.03
C TYR A 391 33.99 23.13 5.10
N LYS A 392 34.62 24.22 5.59
CA LYS A 392 34.00 25.55 5.72
C LYS A 392 33.26 25.99 4.45
N THR A 393 33.95 25.92 3.31
CA THR A 393 33.41 26.42 2.03
C THR A 393 32.09 25.74 1.70
N GLN A 394 31.99 24.42 1.94
CA GLN A 394 30.81 23.63 1.65
C GLN A 394 29.69 23.89 2.67
N LEU A 395 30.02 24.01 3.95
CA LEU A 395 29.05 24.35 5.00
C LEU A 395 28.44 25.74 4.80
N VAL A 396 29.26 26.74 4.43
CA VAL A 396 28.78 28.10 4.14
C VAL A 396 27.94 28.13 2.87
N ALA A 397 28.31 27.35 1.85
CA ALA A 397 27.53 27.25 0.61
C ALA A 397 26.16 26.58 0.83
N ALA A 398 26.02 25.75 1.87
CA ALA A 398 24.80 25.03 2.22
C ALA A 398 23.89 25.78 3.22
N LEU A 399 24.22 27.02 3.59
CA LEU A 399 23.38 27.81 4.48
C LEU A 399 21.98 28.06 3.92
N GLY A 400 20.98 28.07 4.80
CA GLY A 400 19.56 28.19 4.45
C GLY A 400 18.87 26.84 4.29
N GLN A 401 19.61 25.73 4.41
CA GLN A 401 19.07 24.38 4.41
C GLN A 401 18.56 23.99 5.80
N THR A 402 17.40 23.34 5.86
CA THR A 402 16.74 22.91 7.10
C THR A 402 16.92 21.41 7.35
N ALA A 403 16.78 20.99 8.61
CA ALA A 403 16.75 19.57 8.96
C ALA A 403 15.60 18.82 8.28
N GLN A 404 14.43 19.44 8.16
CA GLN A 404 13.29 18.84 7.46
C GLN A 404 13.59 18.54 5.99
N GLN A 405 14.32 19.44 5.31
CA GLN A 405 14.74 19.20 3.93
C GLN A 405 15.68 17.98 3.83
N TYR A 406 16.59 17.81 4.80
CA TYR A 406 17.42 16.61 4.85
C TYR A 406 16.59 15.36 5.12
N TRP A 407 15.68 15.39 6.08
CA TRP A 407 14.86 14.21 6.42
C TRP A 407 13.99 13.77 5.26
N ALA A 408 13.38 14.72 4.55
CA ALA A 408 12.62 14.45 3.34
C ALA A 408 13.51 13.88 2.22
N TYR A 409 14.73 14.41 2.07
CA TYR A 409 15.71 13.88 1.14
C TYR A 409 16.13 12.44 1.49
N ALA A 410 16.50 12.18 2.75
CA ALA A 410 16.89 10.87 3.25
C ALA A 410 15.78 9.85 3.00
N ALA A 411 14.53 10.20 3.31
CA ALA A 411 13.37 9.34 3.18
C ALA A 411 12.98 9.02 1.72
N GLN A 412 13.34 9.89 0.76
CA GLN A 412 13.18 9.61 -0.66
C GLN A 412 14.31 8.75 -1.25
N ASN A 413 15.43 8.66 -0.54
CA ASN A 413 16.63 7.94 -0.97
C ASN A 413 16.86 6.66 -0.14
N THR A 414 15.92 6.27 0.71
CA THR A 414 15.93 4.97 1.37
C THR A 414 15.54 3.86 0.41
N ASN A 415 16.37 2.84 0.30
CA ASN A 415 16.24 1.76 -0.65
C ASN A 415 16.37 0.41 0.08
N PRO A 416 15.43 -0.52 -0.11
CA PRO A 416 14.28 -0.44 -1.02
C PRO A 416 12.97 0.06 -0.48
N SER A 417 12.90 0.39 0.81
CA SER A 417 11.68 0.81 1.49
C SER A 417 10.84 1.84 0.69
N TYR A 418 11.45 2.91 0.18
CA TYR A 418 10.72 3.93 -0.59
C TYR A 418 10.03 3.35 -1.84
N LEU A 419 10.77 2.58 -2.63
CA LEU A 419 10.27 1.98 -3.87
C LEU A 419 9.24 0.88 -3.59
N ALA A 420 9.42 0.12 -2.52
CA ALA A 420 8.47 -0.90 -2.09
C ALA A 420 7.14 -0.28 -1.65
N LEU A 421 7.17 0.76 -0.81
CA LEU A 421 5.98 1.50 -0.37
C LEU A 421 5.26 2.11 -1.58
N SER A 422 6.00 2.76 -2.49
CA SER A 422 5.44 3.29 -3.74
C SER A 422 4.76 2.21 -4.58
N ALA A 423 5.38 1.03 -4.73
CA ALA A 423 4.80 -0.08 -5.49
C ALA A 423 3.53 -0.66 -4.84
N GLY A 424 3.52 -0.80 -3.51
CA GLY A 424 2.33 -1.21 -2.75
C GLY A 424 1.19 -0.19 -2.88
N GLN A 425 1.50 1.11 -2.81
CA GLN A 425 0.51 2.18 -2.99
C GLN A 425 -0.08 2.15 -4.41
N ASN A 426 0.76 1.98 -5.44
CA ASN A 426 0.31 1.85 -6.83
C ASN A 426 -0.59 0.62 -7.02
N PHE A 427 -0.28 -0.50 -6.36
CA PHE A 427 -1.12 -1.71 -6.38
C PHE A 427 -2.52 -1.41 -5.83
N VAL A 428 -2.61 -0.86 -4.61
CA VAL A 428 -3.89 -0.55 -3.97
C VAL A 428 -4.72 0.42 -4.81
N SER A 429 -4.08 1.46 -5.37
CA SER A 429 -4.74 2.40 -6.29
C SER A 429 -5.28 1.70 -7.55
N THR A 430 -4.45 0.91 -8.23
CA THR A 430 -4.83 0.22 -9.47
C THR A 430 -6.00 -0.74 -9.24
N MET A 431 -5.95 -1.51 -8.15
CA MET A 431 -6.98 -2.47 -7.79
C MET A 431 -8.29 -1.79 -7.40
N ASN A 432 -8.25 -0.69 -6.65
CA ASN A 432 -9.44 0.06 -6.25
C ASN A 432 -10.23 0.61 -7.43
N LEU A 433 -9.55 0.93 -8.53
CA LEU A 433 -10.18 1.47 -9.73
C LEU A 433 -10.71 0.38 -10.67
N SER A 434 -10.06 -0.79 -10.68
CA SER A 434 -10.40 -1.88 -11.59
C SER A 434 -11.40 -2.88 -10.98
N THR A 435 -11.61 -2.83 -9.67
CA THR A 435 -12.43 -3.80 -8.92
C THR A 435 -13.27 -3.14 -7.83
N ASP A 436 -14.31 -3.84 -7.38
CA ASP A 436 -15.00 -3.53 -6.12
C ASP A 436 -14.11 -4.08 -4.98
N ALA A 437 -13.01 -3.38 -4.68
CA ALA A 437 -11.98 -3.83 -3.74
C ALA A 437 -12.25 -3.45 -2.28
N ARG A 438 -11.78 -4.26 -1.34
CA ARG A 438 -11.45 -3.86 0.04
C ARG A 438 -10.01 -4.28 0.35
N PHE A 439 -9.31 -3.45 1.11
CA PHE A 439 -7.91 -3.65 1.42
C PHE A 439 -7.70 -3.84 2.92
N GLY A 440 -7.12 -4.97 3.28
CA GLY A 440 -6.49 -5.14 4.58
C GLY A 440 -4.98 -4.90 4.46
N LEU A 441 -4.36 -4.43 5.53
CA LEU A 441 -2.93 -4.23 5.62
C LEU A 441 -2.45 -4.66 7.01
N SER A 442 -1.45 -5.53 7.03
CA SER A 442 -0.63 -5.78 8.20
C SER A 442 0.81 -5.52 7.84
N THR A 443 1.39 -4.48 8.40
CA THR A 443 2.85 -4.28 8.35
C THR A 443 3.52 -5.11 9.44
N PHE A 444 4.75 -5.56 9.23
CA PHE A 444 5.45 -6.37 10.22
C PHE A 444 6.95 -6.09 10.30
N ALA A 445 7.47 -6.28 11.52
CA ALA A 445 8.87 -6.19 11.89
C ALA A 445 9.15 -7.31 12.94
N ASP A 446 9.61 -6.97 14.16
CA ASP A 446 9.76 -7.93 15.27
C ASP A 446 8.46 -8.70 15.58
N TYR A 447 7.34 -8.03 15.33
CA TYR A 447 5.99 -8.55 15.38
C TYR A 447 5.17 -7.87 14.29
N ALA A 448 3.97 -8.39 14.04
CA ALA A 448 3.04 -7.78 13.10
C ALA A 448 2.11 -6.76 13.77
N SER A 449 1.71 -5.78 12.98
CA SER A 449 0.64 -4.86 13.34
C SER A 449 -0.68 -5.61 13.58
N SER A 450 -1.49 -5.04 14.46
CA SER A 450 -2.82 -5.54 14.80
C SER A 450 -3.75 -4.38 15.17
N PRO A 451 -5.07 -4.61 15.36
CA PRO A 451 -5.99 -3.56 15.79
C PRO A 451 -5.60 -2.86 17.09
N THR A 452 -4.80 -3.50 17.95
CA THR A 452 -4.35 -2.97 19.25
C THR A 452 -2.87 -2.63 19.28
N LEU A 453 -2.13 -2.92 18.20
CA LEU A 453 -0.68 -2.73 18.11
C LEU A 453 -0.34 -2.13 16.75
N ASN A 454 -0.24 -0.81 16.71
CA ASN A 454 0.02 -0.04 15.49
C ASN A 454 1.37 0.67 15.51
N THR A 455 2.22 0.33 16.48
CA THR A 455 3.56 0.88 16.63
C THR A 455 4.49 -0.15 17.25
N ILE A 456 5.79 -0.02 16.98
CA ILE A 456 6.84 -0.81 17.61
C ILE A 456 7.84 0.09 18.34
N ALA A 457 8.11 -0.27 19.59
CA ALA A 457 9.18 0.34 20.36
C ALA A 457 10.50 -0.30 19.94
N GLY A 458 11.34 0.44 19.23
CA GLY A 458 12.66 -0.05 18.83
C GLY A 458 13.76 0.47 19.77
N PRO A 459 14.75 -0.36 20.14
CA PRO A 459 15.98 0.15 20.75
C PRO A 459 16.79 0.93 19.71
N ASN A 460 17.46 2.00 20.16
CA ASN A 460 18.61 2.53 19.44
C ASN A 460 19.68 1.45 19.49
N TYR A 461 19.93 0.79 18.36
CA TYR A 461 20.74 -0.41 18.35
C TYR A 461 22.18 -0.11 18.80
N LEU A 462 22.65 -0.89 19.77
CA LEU A 462 24.06 -0.98 20.13
C LEU A 462 24.70 -1.96 19.17
N ILE A 463 25.75 -1.57 18.45
CA ILE A 463 26.66 -2.53 17.81
C ILE A 463 27.40 -3.28 18.92
N SER A 464 26.74 -4.28 19.49
CA SER A 464 27.27 -5.20 20.49
C SER A 464 27.55 -6.51 19.77
N GLY A 465 28.75 -6.65 19.21
CA GLY A 465 29.04 -7.86 18.42
C GLY A 465 30.48 -8.23 18.10
N ALA A 466 31.50 -7.43 18.43
CA ALA A 466 32.90 -7.82 18.12
C ALA A 466 33.89 -7.69 19.28
N PHE A 467 33.51 -7.11 20.42
CA PHE A 467 34.43 -6.90 21.55
C PHE A 467 33.93 -7.67 22.76
N GLY A 468 34.43 -8.91 22.88
CA GLY A 468 34.12 -9.81 23.99
C GLY A 468 34.38 -9.20 25.37
N THR A 469 33.51 -9.59 26.31
CA THR A 469 33.77 -9.84 27.73
C THR A 469 34.37 -8.76 28.64
N TRP A 470 34.71 -7.55 28.17
CA TRP A 470 35.42 -6.56 29.02
C TRP A 470 34.64 -5.34 29.51
N TYR A 471 33.35 -5.16 29.17
CA TYR A 471 32.58 -4.03 29.70
C TYR A 471 31.16 -4.42 30.12
N PRO A 472 30.87 -4.43 31.44
CA PRO A 472 29.51 -4.58 31.93
C PRO A 472 28.86 -3.19 32.03
N SER A 473 28.00 -2.81 31.07
CA SER A 473 26.79 -2.02 31.33
C SER A 473 25.96 -1.83 30.06
N PRO A 474 24.64 -2.06 30.10
CA PRO A 474 23.73 -1.64 29.04
C PRO A 474 23.73 -0.10 28.94
N TYR A 475 23.72 0.40 27.71
CA TYR A 475 23.84 1.82 27.39
C TYR A 475 22.45 2.45 27.22
N THR A 476 22.23 3.61 27.84
CA THR A 476 20.97 4.38 27.82
C THR A 476 21.16 5.72 27.06
N PRO A 477 20.53 5.92 25.88
CA PRO A 477 20.74 7.08 24.98
C PRO A 477 20.09 8.43 25.42
N GLY A 478 20.63 9.52 24.86
CA GLY A 478 20.18 10.93 24.97
C GLY A 478 18.95 11.26 24.12
N GLY A 479 17.88 10.57 24.45
CA GLY A 479 16.57 10.52 23.83
C GLY A 479 16.01 9.25 24.46
N GLN A 480 14.95 9.39 25.26
CA GLN A 480 14.61 8.47 26.37
C GLN A 480 15.04 7.01 26.11
N PRO A 481 15.64 6.31 27.08
CA PRO A 481 16.05 4.90 26.96
C PRO A 481 14.89 3.91 26.73
N SER A 482 13.68 4.47 26.62
CA SER A 482 12.42 3.89 26.25
C SER A 482 11.79 4.76 25.16
N GLY A 483 11.57 4.22 23.97
CA GLY A 483 10.48 4.69 23.11
C GLY A 483 10.84 5.57 21.91
N GLY A 484 11.72 5.09 21.03
CA GLY A 484 11.52 5.38 19.61
C GLY A 484 10.32 4.57 19.12
N THR A 485 9.20 5.22 18.86
CA THR A 485 7.97 4.58 18.39
C THR A 485 7.95 4.61 16.86
N PHE A 486 8.20 3.45 16.24
CA PHE A 486 8.07 3.28 14.80
C PHE A 486 6.62 2.98 14.45
N PRO A 487 6.02 3.67 13.47
CA PRO A 487 4.70 3.32 12.98
C PRO A 487 4.70 1.91 12.38
N LEU A 488 3.72 1.11 12.80
CA LEU A 488 3.47 -0.23 12.27
C LEU A 488 1.99 -0.28 11.84
N PRO A 489 1.63 0.33 10.69
CA PRO A 489 0.24 0.47 10.27
C PRO A 489 -0.53 -0.85 10.18
N TRP A 490 -1.78 -0.83 10.66
CA TRP A 490 -2.79 -1.87 10.49
C TRP A 490 -4.02 -1.28 9.82
N VAL A 491 -4.61 -2.02 8.88
CA VAL A 491 -5.91 -1.70 8.27
C VAL A 491 -6.71 -2.99 8.20
N SER A 492 -7.93 -2.98 8.74
CA SER A 492 -8.83 -4.14 8.68
C SER A 492 -9.72 -4.07 7.44
N LEU A 493 -10.07 -5.22 6.88
CA LEU A 493 -11.13 -5.34 5.87
C LEU A 493 -12.50 -4.90 6.41
N SER A 494 -12.67 -4.88 7.74
CA SER A 494 -13.89 -4.42 8.42
C SER A 494 -14.06 -2.90 8.40
N ASP A 495 -13.02 -2.12 8.09
CA ASP A 495 -13.07 -0.65 7.99
C ASP A 495 -14.02 -0.16 6.87
N GLY A 496 -14.55 -1.09 6.06
CA GLY A 496 -15.49 -0.83 4.98
C GLY A 496 -14.87 -0.02 3.84
N THR A 497 -15.65 0.35 2.84
CA THR A 497 -15.23 1.30 1.79
C THR A 497 -15.90 2.65 2.06
N PRO A 498 -15.20 3.78 1.90
CA PRO A 498 -13.82 3.94 1.42
C PRO A 498 -12.74 3.83 2.51
N GLY A 499 -13.10 3.52 3.76
CA GLY A 499 -12.19 3.47 4.90
C GLY A 499 -10.97 2.60 4.66
N SER A 500 -11.16 1.33 4.32
CA SER A 500 -10.10 0.36 4.03
C SER A 500 -9.14 0.80 2.92
N TYR A 501 -9.66 1.35 1.80
CA TYR A 501 -8.84 1.88 0.72
C TYR A 501 -8.01 3.09 1.16
N ASN A 502 -8.67 4.12 1.72
CA ASN A 502 -7.99 5.36 2.11
C ASN A 502 -6.93 5.09 3.18
N ASN A 503 -7.24 4.23 4.15
CA ASN A 503 -6.32 3.85 5.22
C ASN A 503 -5.11 3.08 4.66
N ALA A 504 -5.33 2.08 3.80
CA ALA A 504 -4.24 1.31 3.20
C ALA A 504 -3.38 2.17 2.26
N PHE A 505 -4.01 3.03 1.46
CA PHE A 505 -3.31 3.96 0.56
C PHE A 505 -2.45 4.96 1.32
N ALA A 506 -2.97 5.49 2.44
CA ALA A 506 -2.22 6.41 3.31
C ALA A 506 -1.08 5.71 4.07
N ALA A 507 -1.32 4.47 4.55
CA ALA A 507 -0.32 3.69 5.28
C ALA A 507 0.87 3.27 4.39
N LEU A 508 0.62 3.01 3.10
CA LEU A 508 1.65 2.68 2.11
C LEU A 508 2.25 3.92 1.43
N ALA A 509 1.87 5.14 1.83
CA ALA A 509 2.39 6.34 1.24
C ALA A 509 3.88 6.50 1.57
N PRO A 510 4.77 6.51 0.55
CA PRO A 510 6.17 6.78 0.81
C PRO A 510 6.34 8.22 1.33
N PRO A 511 7.38 8.48 2.14
CA PRO A 511 7.64 9.82 2.66
C PRO A 511 7.77 10.89 1.56
N THR A 512 7.22 12.07 1.79
CA THR A 512 7.17 13.17 0.82
C THR A 512 8.19 14.27 1.16
N SER A 513 8.25 15.33 0.33
CA SER A 513 9.10 16.51 0.57
C SER A 513 8.83 17.24 1.89
N SER A 514 7.72 16.92 2.57
CA SER A 514 7.33 17.49 3.86
C SER A 514 7.53 16.53 5.04
N TYR A 515 8.22 15.40 4.84
CA TYR A 515 8.49 14.42 5.89
C TYR A 515 9.13 15.09 7.11
N ASP A 516 8.53 14.85 8.28
CA ASP A 516 9.00 15.35 9.55
C ASP A 516 8.84 14.25 10.61
N PRO A 517 9.95 13.64 11.07
CA PRO A 517 9.91 12.53 12.02
C PRO A 517 9.30 12.91 13.38
N THR A 518 9.06 14.19 13.68
CA THR A 518 8.39 14.63 14.93
C THR A 518 6.87 14.66 14.85
N THR A 519 6.30 14.71 13.64
CA THR A 519 4.86 14.90 13.43
C THR A 519 4.22 13.82 12.56
N THR A 520 4.99 13.07 11.77
CA THR A 520 4.47 12.00 10.92
C THR A 520 4.42 10.66 11.68
N THR A 521 3.33 10.40 12.39
CA THR A 521 3.13 9.16 13.19
C THR A 521 2.56 7.99 12.38
N THR A 522 2.30 8.17 11.10
CA THR A 522 1.59 7.17 10.26
C THR A 522 2.44 6.55 9.15
N GLN A 523 3.63 7.07 8.89
CA GLN A 523 4.46 6.58 7.79
C GLN A 523 5.28 5.38 8.22
N ALA A 524 5.16 4.30 7.45
CA ALA A 524 5.90 3.08 7.61
C ALA A 524 7.42 3.32 7.49
N VAL A 525 8.19 2.94 8.52
CA VAL A 525 9.66 3.08 8.56
C VAL A 525 10.26 1.71 8.88
N PRO A 526 11.27 1.24 8.12
CA PRO A 526 11.98 -0.01 8.41
C PRO A 526 12.57 -0.04 9.82
N THR A 527 12.42 -1.17 10.52
CA THR A 527 12.96 -1.38 11.87
C THR A 527 12.95 -2.85 12.26
N GLY A 528 13.83 -3.23 13.19
CA GLY A 528 13.76 -4.54 13.82
C GLY A 528 13.98 -5.71 12.86
N GLN A 529 13.17 -6.75 13.05
CA GLN A 529 13.34 -8.11 12.54
C GLN A 529 12.24 -8.53 11.57
N THR A 530 12.27 -9.79 11.10
CA THR A 530 11.32 -10.31 10.11
C THR A 530 10.40 -11.38 10.74
N ASN A 531 9.20 -10.98 11.16
CA ASN A 531 8.18 -11.88 11.71
C ASN A 531 6.99 -12.09 10.76
N ILE A 532 7.20 -12.98 9.78
CA ILE A 532 6.21 -13.31 8.74
C ILE A 532 4.99 -14.00 9.33
N TRP A 533 5.18 -14.86 10.34
CA TRP A 533 4.10 -15.69 10.87
C TRP A 533 2.99 -14.85 11.51
N ASP A 534 3.33 -13.85 12.32
CA ASP A 534 2.32 -12.99 12.95
C ASP A 534 1.50 -12.24 11.89
N ALA A 535 2.16 -11.72 10.85
CA ALA A 535 1.51 -10.94 9.79
C ALA A 535 0.56 -11.81 8.98
N LEU A 536 1.03 -13.00 8.60
CA LEU A 536 0.24 -13.97 7.86
C LEU A 536 -0.94 -14.48 8.71
N ASN A 537 -0.72 -14.74 10.00
CA ASN A 537 -1.78 -15.19 10.90
C ASN A 537 -2.86 -14.11 11.06
N ASN A 538 -2.48 -12.85 11.27
CA ASN A 538 -3.43 -11.74 11.38
C ASN A 538 -4.20 -11.53 10.07
N ALA A 539 -3.54 -11.64 8.92
CA ALA A 539 -4.17 -11.56 7.61
C ALA A 539 -5.21 -12.67 7.41
N ILE A 540 -4.86 -13.92 7.72
CA ILE A 540 -5.77 -15.06 7.60
C ILE A 540 -6.99 -14.88 8.49
N GLN A 541 -6.79 -14.42 9.73
CA GLN A 541 -7.88 -14.17 10.66
C GLN A 541 -8.83 -13.08 10.14
N ASP A 542 -8.29 -11.94 9.69
CA ASP A 542 -9.11 -10.81 9.21
C ASP A 542 -9.83 -11.14 7.89
N VAL A 543 -9.16 -11.79 6.92
CA VAL A 543 -9.79 -12.23 5.65
C VAL A 543 -10.90 -13.26 5.89
N THR A 544 -10.71 -14.15 6.86
CA THR A 544 -11.71 -15.17 7.19
C THR A 544 -12.90 -14.56 7.94
N ALA A 545 -12.65 -13.68 8.91
CA ALA A 545 -13.70 -13.07 9.74
C ALA A 545 -14.46 -11.94 9.03
N ASN A 546 -13.74 -11.07 8.32
CA ASN A 546 -14.25 -9.79 7.81
C ASN A 546 -14.35 -9.75 6.27
N GLY A 547 -13.75 -10.70 5.57
CA GLY A 547 -13.88 -10.81 4.12
C GLY A 547 -15.30 -11.18 3.70
N ARG A 548 -15.84 -10.47 2.70
CA ARG A 548 -17.17 -10.65 2.13
C ARG A 548 -17.33 -12.07 1.58
N THR A 549 -18.52 -12.63 1.75
CA THR A 549 -18.85 -13.99 1.30
C THR A 549 -18.90 -14.13 -0.21
N THR A 550 -19.23 -13.05 -0.92
CA THR A 550 -19.34 -13.00 -2.39
C THR A 550 -18.07 -12.52 -3.08
N ALA A 551 -17.08 -12.02 -2.32
CA ALA A 551 -15.82 -11.53 -2.88
C ALA A 551 -14.83 -12.66 -3.07
N ARG A 552 -14.01 -12.55 -4.12
CA ARG A 552 -12.75 -13.30 -4.16
C ARG A 552 -11.84 -12.73 -3.07
N LYS A 553 -11.13 -13.62 -2.38
CA LYS A 553 -10.23 -13.25 -1.30
C LYS A 553 -8.80 -13.56 -1.71
N ALA A 554 -7.83 -12.76 -1.30
CA ALA A 554 -6.42 -13.04 -1.54
C ALA A 554 -5.55 -12.42 -0.45
N ILE A 555 -4.41 -13.06 -0.19
CA ILE A 555 -3.34 -12.51 0.64
C ILE A 555 -2.14 -12.25 -0.26
N VAL A 556 -1.52 -11.08 -0.11
CA VAL A 556 -0.27 -10.71 -0.79
C VAL A 556 0.78 -10.47 0.29
N LEU A 557 1.77 -11.35 0.36
CA LEU A 557 2.91 -11.24 1.27
C LEU A 557 4.11 -10.69 0.50
N PHE A 558 4.67 -9.59 0.99
CA PHE A 558 5.88 -8.97 0.47
C PHE A 558 6.94 -8.94 1.57
N THR A 559 8.17 -9.36 1.26
CA THR A 559 9.35 -9.32 2.14
C THR A 559 10.63 -9.32 1.31
N ASP A 560 11.72 -8.81 1.89
CA ASP A 560 13.07 -8.88 1.33
C ASP A 560 14.00 -9.86 2.08
N GLY A 561 13.43 -10.58 3.04
CA GLY A 561 14.20 -11.36 4.00
C GLY A 561 13.58 -12.70 4.39
N ILE A 562 14.25 -13.34 5.33
CA ILE A 562 13.81 -14.61 5.94
C ILE A 562 13.54 -14.41 7.43
N PRO A 563 12.67 -15.24 8.05
CA PRO A 563 12.36 -15.18 9.47
C PRO A 563 13.59 -15.09 10.38
N THR A 564 13.57 -14.14 11.32
CA THR A 564 14.64 -13.94 12.31
C THR A 564 14.14 -14.15 13.75
N PRO A 565 15.02 -14.53 14.70
CA PRO A 565 14.65 -14.77 16.09
C PRO A 565 14.49 -13.46 16.90
N PRO A 566 13.35 -13.22 17.58
CA PRO A 566 13.00 -11.94 18.20
C PRO A 566 14.06 -11.43 19.19
N PRO A 567 14.18 -10.11 19.38
CA PRO A 567 15.19 -9.52 20.25
C PRO A 567 15.14 -10.10 21.67
N GLY A 568 16.29 -10.50 22.22
CA GLY A 568 16.40 -10.98 23.60
C GLY A 568 15.92 -12.41 23.85
N THR A 569 15.49 -13.15 22.81
CA THR A 569 15.25 -14.60 22.90
C THR A 569 16.49 -15.39 22.48
N PRO A 570 16.65 -16.68 22.87
CA PRO A 570 17.72 -17.52 22.32
C PRO A 570 17.66 -17.47 20.78
N ALA A 571 18.79 -17.71 20.09
CA ALA A 571 18.94 -17.65 18.62
C ALA A 571 18.02 -18.58 17.79
N THR A 572 16.95 -19.11 18.38
CA THR A 572 15.92 -19.94 17.78
C THR A 572 14.73 -19.11 17.33
N ILE A 573 14.45 -19.15 16.04
CA ILE A 573 13.22 -18.63 15.44
C ILE A 573 12.02 -19.30 16.14
N PRO A 574 10.99 -18.53 16.58
CA PRO A 574 9.79 -19.10 17.18
C PRO A 574 9.21 -20.21 16.28
N ALA A 575 8.76 -21.32 16.86
CA ALA A 575 8.34 -22.50 16.08
C ALA A 575 7.34 -22.17 14.96
N GLY A 576 6.43 -21.23 15.19
CA GLY A 576 5.49 -20.72 14.17
C GLY A 576 6.17 -20.01 13.01
N ASN A 577 7.21 -19.21 13.28
CA ASN A 577 7.94 -18.43 12.27
C ASN A 577 9.04 -19.23 11.54
N THR A 578 9.11 -20.55 11.75
CA THR A 578 9.95 -21.44 10.92
C THR A 578 9.27 -21.75 9.58
N ASN A 579 10.03 -22.22 8.58
CA ASN A 579 9.45 -22.67 7.30
C ASN A 579 8.29 -23.65 7.51
N ALA A 580 8.47 -24.65 8.39
CA ALA A 580 7.44 -25.65 8.67
C ALA A 580 6.18 -25.01 9.31
N GLY A 581 6.36 -24.09 10.25
CA GLY A 581 5.25 -23.37 10.89
C GLY A 581 4.49 -22.47 9.92
N LEU A 582 5.21 -21.75 9.06
CA LEU A 582 4.65 -20.90 8.01
C LEU A 582 3.90 -21.70 6.95
N PHE A 583 4.42 -22.85 6.53
CA PHE A 583 3.73 -23.73 5.58
C PHE A 583 2.46 -24.33 6.20
N ALA A 584 2.50 -24.73 7.48
CA ALA A 584 1.32 -25.23 8.19
C ALA A 584 0.25 -24.14 8.33
N LEU A 585 0.66 -22.90 8.65
CA LEU A 585 -0.26 -21.77 8.71
C LEU A 585 -0.86 -21.44 7.34
N ALA A 586 -0.02 -21.35 6.30
CA ALA A 586 -0.46 -21.12 4.93
C ALA A 586 -1.48 -22.18 4.49
N ALA A 587 -1.25 -23.45 4.82
CA ALA A 587 -2.15 -24.55 4.46
C ALA A 587 -3.59 -24.39 5.01
N THR A 588 -3.80 -23.57 6.05
CA THR A 588 -5.15 -23.25 6.55
C THR A 588 -5.99 -22.47 5.55
N CYS A 589 -5.36 -21.79 4.57
CA CYS A 589 -6.04 -21.05 3.51
C CYS A 589 -6.67 -21.92 2.42
N ASN A 590 -6.36 -23.22 2.38
CA ASN A 590 -6.93 -24.14 1.39
C ASN A 590 -8.44 -24.32 1.55
N ALA A 591 -8.91 -24.51 2.79
CA ALA A 591 -10.33 -24.71 3.07
C ALA A 591 -11.21 -23.48 2.69
N PRO A 592 -10.82 -22.24 3.02
CA PRO A 592 -11.55 -21.04 2.58
C PRO A 592 -11.21 -20.60 1.14
N ASN A 593 -10.38 -21.34 0.41
CA ASN A 593 -9.95 -21.03 -0.97
C ASN A 593 -9.33 -19.63 -1.12
N ILE A 594 -8.40 -19.27 -0.22
CA ILE A 594 -7.71 -17.98 -0.21
C ILE A 594 -6.30 -18.16 -0.80
N PRO A 595 -6.03 -17.76 -2.05
CA PRO A 595 -4.67 -17.75 -2.58
C PRO A 595 -3.75 -16.83 -1.80
N ILE A 596 -2.52 -17.30 -1.56
CA ILE A 596 -1.42 -16.50 -1.02
C ILE A 596 -0.42 -16.24 -2.15
N TYR A 597 -0.29 -14.97 -2.54
CA TYR A 597 0.75 -14.50 -3.44
C TYR A 597 1.93 -14.01 -2.63
N THR A 598 3.14 -14.39 -3.04
CA THR A 598 4.36 -13.98 -2.35
C THR A 598 5.25 -13.19 -3.32
N ILE A 599 5.79 -12.07 -2.87
CA ILE A 599 6.80 -11.29 -3.59
C ILE A 599 8.05 -11.31 -2.73
N GLY A 600 9.14 -11.83 -3.30
CA GLY A 600 10.44 -11.84 -2.65
C GLY A 600 11.37 -10.82 -3.28
N LEU A 601 12.08 -10.06 -2.46
CA LEU A 601 12.98 -8.99 -2.86
C LEU A 601 14.41 -9.31 -2.43
N ALA A 602 15.02 -10.27 -3.11
CA ALA A 602 16.37 -10.73 -2.81
C ALA A 602 17.43 -9.73 -3.33
N GLN A 603 17.73 -8.69 -2.55
CA GLN A 603 18.61 -7.60 -2.99
C GLN A 603 20.07 -7.80 -2.68
N ASN A 604 20.34 -8.52 -1.60
CA ASN A 604 21.70 -8.94 -1.31
C ASN A 604 22.03 -10.07 -2.29
N ALA A 605 23.06 -9.88 -3.12
CA ALA A 605 23.49 -10.87 -4.12
C ALA A 605 24.09 -12.14 -3.49
N ASP A 606 23.89 -12.39 -2.19
CA ASP A 606 24.26 -13.62 -1.50
C ASP A 606 23.38 -14.78 -1.99
N PRO A 607 23.95 -15.77 -2.70
CA PRO A 607 23.18 -16.90 -3.23
C PRO A 607 22.45 -17.70 -2.15
N THR A 608 22.95 -17.68 -0.90
CA THR A 608 22.36 -18.39 0.24
C THR A 608 21.06 -17.74 0.68
N LEU A 609 21.03 -16.40 0.79
CA LEU A 609 19.80 -15.66 1.12
C LEU A 609 18.77 -15.84 0.02
N VAL A 610 19.17 -15.61 -1.23
CA VAL A 610 18.30 -15.76 -2.41
C VAL A 610 17.66 -17.14 -2.43
N THR A 611 18.45 -18.21 -2.19
CA THR A 611 17.93 -19.58 -2.18
C THR A 611 16.99 -19.83 -1.01
N ALA A 612 17.32 -19.35 0.18
CA ALA A 612 16.50 -19.51 1.39
C ALA A 612 15.15 -18.79 1.26
N GLU A 613 15.17 -17.54 0.81
CA GLU A 613 13.98 -16.72 0.56
C GLU A 613 13.11 -17.32 -0.55
N ASN A 614 13.70 -17.69 -1.68
CA ASN A 614 12.98 -18.36 -2.77
C ASN A 614 12.29 -19.63 -2.28
N THR A 615 12.99 -20.46 -1.50
CA THR A 615 12.45 -21.71 -0.95
C THR A 615 11.30 -21.44 0.03
N LEU A 616 11.45 -20.45 0.90
CA LEU A 616 10.42 -20.07 1.86
C LEU A 616 9.17 -19.53 1.16
N LEU A 617 9.31 -18.52 0.31
CA LEU A 617 8.18 -17.80 -0.27
C LEU A 617 7.44 -18.63 -1.32
N SER A 618 8.16 -19.44 -2.10
CA SER A 618 7.52 -20.43 -2.98
C SER A 618 6.82 -21.54 -2.18
N GLY A 619 7.38 -21.93 -1.04
CA GLY A 619 6.76 -22.88 -0.12
C GLY A 619 5.47 -22.34 0.49
N ILE A 620 5.44 -21.08 0.94
CA ILE A 620 4.23 -20.42 1.49
C ILE A 620 3.14 -20.34 0.43
N SER A 621 3.45 -19.82 -0.78
CA SER A 621 2.43 -19.70 -1.84
C SER A 621 1.89 -21.06 -2.28
N SER A 622 2.75 -22.08 -2.31
CA SER A 622 2.35 -23.46 -2.67
C SER A 622 1.51 -24.11 -1.58
N ALA A 623 1.88 -23.94 -0.31
CA ALA A 623 1.18 -24.52 0.83
C ALA A 623 -0.22 -23.92 1.00
N GLY A 624 -0.38 -22.62 0.74
CA GLY A 624 -1.70 -21.95 0.73
C GLY A 624 -2.68 -22.47 -0.31
N GLY A 625 -2.17 -23.16 -1.34
CA GLY A 625 -2.92 -23.66 -2.47
C GLY A 625 -3.77 -22.57 -3.14
N SER A 626 -4.90 -22.96 -3.73
CA SER A 626 -5.89 -22.00 -4.26
C SER A 626 -5.42 -21.08 -5.39
N GLY A 627 -4.29 -21.41 -6.05
CA GLY A 627 -3.76 -20.66 -7.20
C GLY A 627 -2.83 -19.50 -6.86
N GLY A 628 -2.35 -19.38 -5.62
CA GLY A 628 -1.28 -18.46 -5.23
C GLY A 628 0.02 -18.70 -6.01
N THR A 629 0.85 -17.67 -6.18
CA THR A 629 2.10 -17.75 -6.95
C THR A 629 3.18 -16.90 -6.30
N TYR A 630 4.42 -17.37 -6.41
CA TYR A 630 5.62 -16.66 -5.99
C TYR A 630 6.24 -15.85 -7.13
N PHE A 631 6.58 -14.60 -6.83
CA PHE A 631 7.25 -13.67 -7.74
C PHE A 631 8.62 -13.27 -7.18
N PRO A 632 9.71 -13.90 -7.65
CA PRO A 632 11.06 -13.49 -7.28
C PRO A 632 11.40 -12.17 -7.97
N THR A 633 11.92 -11.22 -7.20
CA THR A 633 12.45 -9.94 -7.69
C THR A 633 13.88 -9.75 -7.19
N THR A 634 14.73 -9.22 -8.05
CA THR A 634 16.16 -9.00 -7.79
C THR A 634 16.51 -7.52 -7.66
N SER A 635 15.53 -6.64 -7.89
CA SER A 635 15.68 -5.20 -7.82
C SER A 635 14.34 -4.58 -7.47
N ALA A 636 14.37 -3.53 -6.64
CA ALA A 636 13.18 -2.75 -6.29
C ALA A 636 12.43 -2.19 -7.51
N SER A 637 13.13 -1.95 -8.63
CA SER A 637 12.51 -1.53 -9.90
C SER A 637 11.52 -2.54 -10.48
N GLN A 638 11.63 -3.82 -10.13
CA GLN A 638 10.76 -4.91 -10.60
C GLN A 638 9.49 -5.07 -9.75
N LEU A 639 9.40 -4.43 -8.57
CA LEU A 639 8.28 -4.59 -7.64
C LEU A 639 6.94 -4.17 -8.26
N ASN A 640 6.92 -3.04 -8.98
CA ASN A 640 5.72 -2.60 -9.70
C ASN A 640 5.22 -3.66 -10.69
N ALA A 641 6.13 -4.34 -11.39
CA ALA A 641 5.77 -5.39 -12.34
C ALA A 641 5.22 -6.64 -11.62
N ALA A 642 5.80 -7.02 -10.48
CA ALA A 642 5.31 -8.14 -9.66
C ALA A 642 3.91 -7.86 -9.11
N PHE A 643 3.70 -6.69 -8.50
CA PHE A 643 2.37 -6.26 -8.03
C PHE A 643 1.35 -6.19 -9.17
N GLN A 644 1.73 -5.70 -10.35
CA GLN A 644 0.85 -5.68 -11.52
C GLN A 644 0.52 -7.09 -12.04
N ALA A 645 1.44 -8.05 -11.95
CA ALA A 645 1.18 -9.43 -12.32
C ALA A 645 0.13 -10.07 -11.40
N ILE A 646 0.22 -9.80 -10.10
CA ILE A 646 -0.79 -10.22 -9.11
C ILE A 646 -2.13 -9.52 -9.38
N ALA A 647 -2.12 -8.21 -9.63
CA ALA A 647 -3.34 -7.48 -9.98
C ALA A 647 -4.06 -8.14 -11.17
N ARG A 648 -3.32 -8.50 -12.23
CA ARG A 648 -3.90 -9.21 -13.38
C ARG A 648 -4.44 -10.59 -13.01
N SER A 649 -3.76 -11.37 -12.18
CA SER A 649 -4.25 -12.71 -11.78
C SER A 649 -5.53 -12.64 -10.94
N LEU A 650 -5.70 -11.58 -10.15
CA LEU A 650 -6.88 -11.36 -9.31
C LEU A 650 -8.09 -10.86 -10.13
N VAL A 651 -7.85 -9.99 -11.13
CA VAL A 651 -8.90 -9.39 -11.96
C VAL A 651 -9.34 -10.31 -13.11
N LEU A 652 -8.45 -11.17 -13.63
CA LEU A 652 -8.80 -12.10 -14.69
C LEU A 652 -9.90 -13.07 -14.21
N LEU A 653 -11.03 -13.03 -14.92
CA LEU A 653 -12.04 -14.08 -14.91
C LEU A 653 -11.41 -15.35 -15.46
N ARG A 654 -10.71 -16.11 -14.62
CA ARG A 654 -10.34 -17.48 -14.98
C ARG A 654 -11.65 -18.24 -15.18
N ALA A 655 -11.98 -18.53 -16.43
CA ALA A 655 -13.04 -19.47 -16.77
C ALA A 655 -12.63 -20.85 -16.24
N GLY A 656 -13.47 -21.44 -15.40
CA GLY A 656 -13.45 -22.88 -15.10
C GLY A 656 -12.59 -23.30 -13.91
N GLY A 657 -13.28 -23.60 -12.81
CA GLY A 657 -13.27 -24.92 -12.20
C GLY A 657 -14.71 -25.41 -12.17
#